data_AF-A0A7W1JP06-F1
#
_entry.id   AF-A0A7W1JP06-F1
#
_cell.length_a   1.000
_cell.length_b   1.000
_cell.length_c   1.000
_cell.angle_alpha   90.00
_cell.angle_beta   90.00
_cell.angle_gamma   90.00
#
_symmetry.space_group_name_H-M   'P 1'
#
loop_
_entity.id
_entity.type
_entity.pdbx_description
1 polymer ?
#
loop_
_entity_poly.entity_id
_entity_poly.type
_entity_poly.pdbx_seq_one_letter_code
_entity_poly.pdbx_strand_id
1 'polypeptide(L)'
;MLSACLLSGLVLQASSIILYRGGPIAGSDTRYWSCEDTTLDKERAQRSYGQGMLLRMSPSQRTLLRFADLRRAFGPEKRVVNAKLVLTTEQVAKPGRIKLYRFGAPWNEGGGTGEPQAAPPQWSTTWDHQFFDERGRTRRWNQGGANFMAQTPSAEADVVVGQREIVADGLQADAQLFYERPYDNDGWVIEFDGDCAVNSAENREFGPRLEVQLETAPAKGGADLSVAYITRTPEYERYDNRGDAYVRATVGGHESGVMMKPGGEDTRKWPAKGEEVTYTAYVKNVGNAPAAGFGYQWSANFEPAHTGTHSGTIAPGETLPVTFKNTFQEWHHDHRNQPVSLKITPSAADALAANDFLEIQAAALNIGIWVDEGFYRKFAEKPNASGSSSFEDWIQWQFRIWNEVFMRHSHFSFAPDGSRESVRAGRITIVPTGTLKGGAHIPNDTPSMIYDGEWGFDSSFGDATGYIEAVRNQADRALIHEMSHQIGLIDLYQMNIDASLPDGSRGKVRLRHDDRVITRGWIDQFGGLMGGGETRDETLIPDRLPMPLGDTNSLVYLSPLFRPTDLYSLTDVFALNANLGFRRGFYGEFLYSMPATNLVRVTDRNGEAIPEGTLQFYQTINGEVRDGPPTFELPFKSGSATLLNRQTGLAAPFKTLTGHTLKPNPFGRLDVVGSNGVFLVRLDQHGQTEWAWLKAWQLTDAYARGNKNVYVHELRFNVTHRPLKPLDWALKKTAVDKANSSGANIANLLDGDPKTFYEAGGEVGDWVEVDIGRDRPIGEIRLVMTSDHNAFWRQFEIMLYGTGQTLAEAKKYAYEGNWPSAISQDRDISKADADVRSVAYRARPQTARFIRIINRSGGRGKLAGIEVRETEAEP
;
A
#
# COMPACT_ATOMS: atom_id res chain seq x y z
N MET A 1 52.08 -35.67 -28.96
CA MET A 1 51.83 -34.25 -29.28
C MET A 1 50.34 -34.00 -29.16
N LEU A 2 49.95 -33.43 -28.01
CA LEU A 2 48.60 -33.00 -27.65
C LEU A 2 48.55 -31.47 -27.79
N SER A 3 47.48 -30.96 -28.38
CA SER A 3 46.74 -29.79 -27.85
C SER A 3 45.44 -29.67 -28.61
N ALA A 4 44.39 -30.25 -28.03
CA ALA A 4 43.00 -29.95 -28.37
C ALA A 4 42.59 -28.71 -27.56
N CYS A 5 42.20 -27.63 -28.24
CA CYS A 5 41.56 -26.49 -27.62
C CYS A 5 40.16 -26.89 -27.14
N LEU A 6 39.99 -27.04 -25.84
CA LEU A 6 38.68 -27.01 -25.18
C LEU A 6 38.12 -25.58 -25.27
N LEU A 7 37.18 -25.36 -26.20
CA LEU A 7 36.19 -24.31 -26.03
C LEU A 7 35.24 -24.76 -24.91
N SER A 8 35.47 -24.26 -23.70
CA SER A 8 34.48 -24.25 -22.65
C SER A 8 33.35 -23.29 -23.07
N GLY A 9 32.24 -23.84 -23.58
CA GLY A 9 31.00 -23.08 -23.71
C GLY A 9 30.54 -22.69 -22.31
N LEU A 10 30.65 -21.42 -21.97
CA LEU A 10 29.92 -20.83 -20.84
C LEU A 10 28.43 -20.98 -21.18
N VAL A 11 27.77 -21.95 -20.54
CA VAL A 11 26.31 -22.00 -20.53
C VAL A 11 25.86 -20.74 -19.80
N LEU A 12 25.32 -19.76 -20.54
CA LEU A 12 24.64 -18.62 -19.95
C LEU A 12 23.50 -19.16 -19.08
N GLN A 13 23.60 -18.96 -17.76
CA GLN A 13 22.61 -19.45 -16.82
C GLN A 13 21.34 -18.62 -16.94
N ALA A 14 20.29 -19.19 -17.54
CA ALA A 14 18.99 -18.55 -17.60
C ALA A 14 18.37 -18.49 -16.19
N SER A 15 17.83 -17.33 -15.81
CA SER A 15 17.03 -17.17 -14.59
C SER A 15 15.55 -17.25 -14.91
N SER A 16 14.76 -17.85 -14.03
CA SER A 16 13.30 -17.90 -14.16
C SER A 16 12.65 -16.91 -13.20
N ILE A 17 11.66 -16.17 -13.69
CA ILE A 17 10.84 -15.24 -12.91
C ILE A 17 9.37 -15.59 -13.15
N ILE A 18 8.57 -15.54 -12.09
CA ILE A 18 7.11 -15.71 -12.16
C ILE A 18 6.48 -14.40 -11.70
N LEU A 19 5.78 -13.71 -12.60
CA LEU A 19 5.08 -12.46 -12.30
C LEU A 19 3.60 -12.73 -12.05
N TYR A 20 3.05 -12.12 -11.00
CA TYR A 20 1.63 -12.11 -10.66
C TYR A 20 1.36 -10.96 -9.67
N ARG A 21 0.10 -10.49 -9.57
CA ARG A 21 -0.28 -9.37 -8.70
C ARG A 21 0.03 -9.69 -7.23
N GLY A 22 0.81 -8.82 -6.58
CA GLY A 22 1.31 -9.00 -5.21
C GLY A 22 2.53 -9.92 -5.08
N GLY A 23 3.07 -10.42 -6.20
CA GLY A 23 4.26 -11.27 -6.24
C GLY A 23 5.55 -10.52 -5.88
N PRO A 24 6.57 -11.22 -5.35
CA PRO A 24 7.85 -10.59 -5.01
C PRO A 24 8.64 -10.20 -6.27
N ILE A 25 9.41 -9.11 -6.18
CA ILE A 25 10.42 -8.74 -7.18
C ILE A 25 11.79 -8.83 -6.50
N ALA A 26 12.75 -9.48 -7.13
CA ALA A 26 14.08 -9.64 -6.57
C ALA A 26 14.75 -8.27 -6.36
N GLY A 27 15.23 -8.01 -5.15
CA GLY A 27 15.90 -6.74 -4.82
C GLY A 27 14.98 -5.52 -4.75
N SER A 28 13.67 -5.70 -4.63
CA SER A 28 12.73 -4.59 -4.45
C SER A 28 11.93 -4.73 -3.15
N ASP A 29 11.79 -3.61 -2.44
CA ASP A 29 10.93 -3.48 -1.26
C ASP A 29 9.45 -3.29 -1.63
N THR A 30 9.11 -3.31 -2.92
CA THR A 30 7.74 -3.18 -3.42
C THR A 30 7.39 -4.32 -4.36
N ARG A 31 6.28 -5.00 -4.09
CA ARG A 31 5.78 -6.14 -4.85
C ARG A 31 5.37 -5.74 -6.28
N TYR A 32 5.12 -6.75 -7.10
CA TYR A 32 4.65 -6.59 -8.47
C TYR A 32 3.13 -6.43 -8.50
N TRP A 33 2.62 -5.23 -8.81
CA TRP A 33 1.18 -4.95 -8.83
C TRP A 33 0.60 -4.80 -10.24
N SER A 34 1.46 -4.60 -11.23
CA SER A 34 1.12 -4.26 -12.61
C SER A 34 0.64 -5.45 -13.45
N CYS A 35 -0.20 -6.31 -12.86
CA CYS A 35 -0.97 -7.33 -13.55
C CYS A 35 -2.44 -6.94 -13.47
N GLU A 36 -3.05 -6.59 -14.61
CA GLU A 36 -4.44 -6.12 -14.72
C GLU A 36 -5.21 -7.00 -15.68
N ASP A 37 -6.49 -7.23 -15.42
CA ASP A 37 -7.37 -7.97 -16.31
C ASP A 37 -8.82 -7.50 -16.24
N THR A 38 -9.60 -7.78 -17.28
CA THR A 38 -11.04 -7.58 -17.28
C THR A 38 -11.71 -8.42 -18.37
N THR A 39 -12.98 -8.76 -18.18
CA THR A 39 -13.81 -9.41 -19.20
C THR A 39 -14.64 -8.37 -19.94
N LEU A 40 -14.65 -8.42 -21.27
CA LEU A 40 -15.55 -7.67 -22.15
C LEU A 40 -16.65 -8.61 -22.62
N ASP A 41 -17.91 -8.27 -22.39
CA ASP A 41 -19.06 -9.14 -22.69
C ASP A 41 -19.97 -8.49 -23.73
N LYS A 42 -20.09 -9.09 -24.92
CA LYS A 42 -20.91 -8.55 -26.01
C LYS A 42 -22.41 -8.52 -25.69
N GLU A 43 -22.89 -9.46 -24.86
CA GLU A 43 -24.30 -9.57 -24.49
C GLU A 43 -24.66 -8.61 -23.36
N ARG A 44 -23.64 -8.15 -22.62
CA ARG A 44 -23.74 -7.20 -21.52
C ARG A 44 -22.76 -6.06 -21.74
N ALA A 45 -22.87 -5.40 -22.89
CA ALA A 45 -21.84 -4.52 -23.43
C ALA A 45 -21.44 -3.31 -22.56
N GLN A 46 -22.29 -2.96 -21.61
CA GLN A 46 -22.14 -1.85 -20.66
C GLN A 46 -21.67 -2.28 -19.27
N ARG A 47 -21.48 -3.59 -19.02
CA ARG A 47 -20.98 -4.08 -17.73
C ARG A 47 -19.46 -4.05 -17.70
N SER A 48 -18.94 -3.60 -16.56
CA SER A 48 -17.53 -3.70 -16.20
C SER A 48 -17.35 -4.95 -15.34
N TYR A 49 -16.28 -5.68 -15.60
CA TYR A 49 -15.89 -6.89 -14.90
C TYR A 49 -14.51 -6.75 -14.21
N GLY A 50 -13.95 -5.53 -14.15
CA GLY A 50 -12.69 -5.25 -13.48
C GLY A 50 -12.76 -5.46 -11.98
N GLN A 51 -11.67 -5.93 -11.37
CA GLN A 51 -11.63 -6.30 -9.94
C GLN A 51 -12.59 -7.43 -9.52
N GLY A 52 -13.21 -8.12 -10.48
CA GLY A 52 -13.93 -9.36 -10.21
C GLY A 52 -12.94 -10.48 -9.86
N MET A 53 -13.37 -11.47 -9.07
CA MET A 53 -12.53 -12.64 -8.71
C MET A 53 -12.27 -13.63 -9.85
N LEU A 54 -13.06 -13.55 -10.92
CA LEU A 54 -13.05 -14.49 -12.03
C LEU A 54 -13.14 -13.75 -13.36
N LEU A 55 -12.40 -14.24 -14.34
CA LEU A 55 -12.50 -13.87 -15.74
C LEU A 55 -13.35 -14.92 -16.46
N ARG A 56 -14.33 -14.47 -17.24
CA ARG A 56 -15.22 -15.35 -18.00
C ARG A 56 -14.79 -15.34 -19.47
N MET A 57 -14.66 -16.52 -20.05
CA MET A 57 -14.21 -16.71 -21.42
C MET A 57 -15.20 -17.60 -22.17
N SER A 58 -15.73 -17.09 -23.28
CA SER A 58 -16.68 -17.77 -24.16
C SER A 58 -16.78 -17.04 -25.50
N PRO A 59 -17.51 -17.54 -26.53
CA PRO A 59 -17.66 -16.85 -27.81
C PRO A 59 -18.44 -15.53 -27.71
N SER A 60 -19.05 -15.21 -26.56
CA SER A 60 -19.66 -13.91 -26.30
C SER A 60 -18.74 -12.93 -25.58
N GLN A 61 -17.55 -13.37 -25.18
CA GLN A 61 -16.66 -12.64 -24.32
C GLN A 61 -15.25 -12.53 -24.89
N ARG A 62 -14.53 -11.50 -24.46
CA ARG A 62 -13.08 -11.36 -24.61
C ARG A 62 -12.49 -11.04 -23.26
N THR A 63 -11.27 -11.51 -23.00
CA THR A 63 -10.54 -11.15 -21.78
C THR A 63 -9.35 -10.31 -22.14
N LEU A 64 -9.21 -9.13 -21.55
CA LEU A 64 -7.99 -8.34 -21.61
C LEU A 64 -7.10 -8.69 -20.42
N LEU A 65 -5.80 -8.78 -20.65
CA LEU A 65 -4.81 -9.08 -19.62
C LEU A 65 -3.49 -8.39 -19.94
N ARG A 66 -2.94 -7.66 -18.98
CA ARG A 66 -1.67 -6.92 -19.13
C ARG A 66 -0.73 -7.18 -17.96
N PHE A 67 0.53 -7.48 -18.28
CA PHE A 67 1.67 -7.44 -17.37
C PHE A 67 2.54 -6.23 -17.73
N ALA A 68 2.34 -5.11 -17.05
CA ALA A 68 3.11 -3.88 -17.23
C ALA A 68 4.37 -3.87 -16.33
N ASP A 69 5.14 -2.78 -16.34
CA ASP A 69 6.32 -2.59 -15.47
C ASP A 69 7.35 -3.75 -15.53
N LEU A 70 7.49 -4.38 -16.70
CA LEU A 70 8.40 -5.51 -16.90
C LEU A 70 9.87 -5.13 -16.66
N ARG A 71 10.24 -3.86 -16.88
CA ARG A 71 11.61 -3.38 -16.65
C ARG A 71 12.01 -3.42 -15.18
N ARG A 72 11.14 -3.00 -14.26
CA ARG A 72 11.41 -3.14 -12.82
C ARG A 72 11.49 -4.62 -12.43
N ALA A 73 10.66 -5.46 -13.04
CA ALA A 73 10.61 -6.88 -12.72
C ALA A 73 11.82 -7.68 -13.25
N PHE A 74 12.28 -7.40 -14.47
CA PHE A 74 13.36 -8.14 -15.14
C PHE A 74 14.74 -7.55 -14.83
N GLY A 75 14.81 -6.24 -14.60
CA GLY A 75 16.04 -5.47 -14.53
C GLY A 75 16.58 -5.09 -15.92
N PRO A 76 17.69 -4.34 -15.97
CA PRO A 76 18.30 -3.90 -17.22
C PRO A 76 18.98 -5.05 -17.96
N GLU A 77 19.24 -4.85 -19.26
CA GLU A 77 20.06 -5.73 -20.10
C GLU A 77 19.58 -7.20 -20.10
N LYS A 78 18.27 -7.42 -20.26
CA LYS A 78 17.69 -8.76 -20.34
C LYS A 78 17.21 -9.11 -21.73
N ARG A 79 17.41 -10.39 -22.07
CA ARG A 79 16.77 -11.05 -23.21
C ARG A 79 15.81 -12.11 -22.71
N VAL A 80 14.57 -12.07 -23.19
CA VAL A 80 13.57 -13.09 -22.93
C VAL A 80 13.86 -14.31 -23.81
N VAL A 81 14.16 -15.43 -23.18
CA VAL A 81 14.44 -16.72 -23.83
C VAL A 81 13.16 -17.50 -24.03
N ASN A 82 12.30 -17.52 -23.00
CA ASN A 82 10.99 -18.13 -23.04
C ASN A 82 9.99 -17.30 -22.25
N ALA A 83 8.73 -17.28 -22.66
CA ALA A 83 7.65 -16.71 -21.86
C ALA A 83 6.35 -17.49 -22.08
N LYS A 84 5.67 -17.82 -20.98
CA LYS A 84 4.37 -18.50 -20.98
C LYS A 84 3.39 -17.80 -20.05
N LEU A 85 2.14 -17.70 -20.49
CA LEU A 85 1.02 -17.30 -19.66
C LEU A 85 0.39 -18.55 -19.04
N VAL A 86 0.15 -18.53 -17.73
CA VAL A 86 -0.56 -19.57 -17.01
C VAL A 86 -1.82 -18.99 -16.37
N LEU A 87 -2.97 -19.58 -16.68
CA LEU A 87 -4.28 -19.23 -16.14
C LEU A 87 -4.83 -20.41 -15.34
N THR A 88 -5.16 -20.18 -14.06
CA THR A 88 -5.78 -21.22 -13.22
C THR A 88 -7.28 -21.26 -13.47
N THR A 89 -7.79 -22.41 -13.90
CA THR A 89 -9.21 -22.61 -14.18
C THR A 89 -9.99 -22.91 -12.90
N GLU A 90 -11.08 -22.18 -12.71
CA GLU A 90 -12.09 -22.53 -11.70
C GLU A 90 -13.10 -23.53 -12.29
N GLN A 91 -13.49 -23.33 -13.54
CA GLN A 91 -14.45 -24.18 -14.22
C GLN A 91 -14.23 -24.19 -15.72
N VAL A 92 -14.30 -25.36 -16.35
CA VAL A 92 -14.40 -25.51 -17.82
C VAL A 92 -15.73 -26.20 -18.14
N ALA A 93 -16.70 -25.43 -18.59
CA ALA A 93 -18.04 -25.91 -18.93
C ALA A 93 -18.07 -26.52 -20.34
N LYS A 94 -17.34 -25.93 -21.30
CA LYS A 94 -17.15 -26.48 -22.65
C LYS A 94 -15.67 -26.41 -23.03
N PRO A 95 -15.08 -27.52 -23.51
CA PRO A 95 -13.71 -27.51 -24.01
C PRO A 95 -13.63 -26.67 -25.29
N GLY A 96 -12.42 -26.26 -25.64
CA GLY A 96 -12.17 -25.41 -26.80
C GLY A 96 -10.69 -25.07 -26.92
N ARG A 97 -10.39 -24.00 -27.64
CA ARG A 97 -9.05 -23.48 -27.84
C ARG A 97 -9.02 -21.99 -27.58
N ILE A 98 -8.10 -21.57 -26.72
CA ILE A 98 -7.81 -20.15 -26.50
C ILE A 98 -6.85 -19.63 -27.56
N LYS A 99 -7.04 -18.38 -27.96
CA LYS A 99 -6.13 -17.63 -28.82
C LYS A 99 -5.79 -16.31 -28.16
N LEU A 100 -4.50 -16.07 -27.97
CA LEU A 100 -3.96 -14.83 -27.43
C LEU A 100 -3.50 -13.95 -28.58
N TYR A 101 -3.97 -12.71 -28.63
CA TYR A 101 -3.50 -11.71 -29.59
C TYR A 101 -2.89 -10.56 -28.83
N ARG A 102 -1.76 -10.03 -29.31
CA ARG A 102 -1.27 -8.74 -28.84
C ARG A 102 -2.34 -7.67 -29.05
N PHE A 103 -2.59 -6.87 -28.04
CA PHE A 103 -3.53 -5.75 -28.07
C PHE A 103 -2.74 -4.43 -28.20
N GLY A 104 -3.27 -3.48 -28.97
CA GLY A 104 -2.58 -2.23 -29.31
C GLY A 104 -3.39 -0.97 -29.03
N ALA A 105 -4.22 -1.00 -28.00
CA ALA A 105 -4.89 0.19 -27.49
C ALA A 105 -4.87 0.21 -25.96
N PRO A 106 -4.65 1.37 -25.34
CA PRO A 106 -4.67 1.48 -23.89
C PRO A 106 -6.07 1.20 -23.36
N TRP A 107 -6.12 0.59 -22.19
CA TRP A 107 -7.34 0.23 -21.48
C TRP A 107 -7.04 0.21 -19.96
N ASN A 108 -8.11 0.19 -19.16
CA ASN A 108 -8.02 0.14 -17.71
C ASN A 108 -8.96 -0.94 -17.18
N GLU A 109 -8.48 -1.73 -16.23
CA GLU A 109 -9.31 -2.70 -15.51
C GLU A 109 -10.56 -2.02 -14.95
N GLY A 110 -10.32 -0.93 -14.21
CA GLY A 110 -11.32 -0.15 -13.50
C GLY A 110 -12.13 -0.97 -12.49
N GLY A 111 -13.03 -0.31 -11.75
CA GLY A 111 -13.97 -1.01 -10.88
C GLY A 111 -15.06 -1.77 -11.64
N GLY A 112 -15.57 -2.85 -11.06
CA GLY A 112 -16.84 -3.47 -11.43
C GLY A 112 -16.84 -4.99 -11.37
N THR A 113 -17.53 -5.60 -10.41
CA THR A 113 -17.55 -7.06 -10.22
C THR A 113 -18.48 -7.81 -11.20
N GLY A 114 -18.86 -7.20 -12.33
CA GLY A 114 -19.81 -7.77 -13.30
C GLY A 114 -21.29 -7.65 -12.92
N GLU A 115 -21.57 -7.00 -11.80
CA GLU A 115 -22.92 -6.79 -11.28
C GLU A 115 -23.77 -5.90 -12.22
N PRO A 116 -25.11 -6.07 -12.23
CA PRO A 116 -25.98 -5.14 -12.94
C PRO A 116 -25.82 -3.72 -12.38
N GLN A 117 -25.37 -2.80 -13.23
CA GLN A 117 -25.10 -1.41 -12.89
C GLN A 117 -25.78 -0.48 -13.89
N ALA A 118 -26.28 0.67 -13.41
CA ALA A 118 -26.98 1.64 -14.24
C ALA A 118 -26.06 2.27 -15.30
N ALA A 119 -24.79 2.47 -14.94
CA ALA A 119 -23.70 2.87 -15.81
C ALA A 119 -22.40 2.17 -15.37
N PRO A 120 -21.42 1.98 -16.26
CA PRO A 120 -20.10 1.51 -15.86
C PRO A 120 -19.45 2.43 -14.81
N PRO A 121 -18.59 1.92 -13.91
CA PRO A 121 -17.77 2.75 -13.05
C PRO A 121 -16.83 3.65 -13.87
N GLN A 122 -16.49 4.80 -13.30
CA GLN A 122 -15.51 5.72 -13.88
C GLN A 122 -14.24 4.96 -14.30
N TRP A 123 -13.66 5.34 -15.43
CA TRP A 123 -12.43 4.78 -15.98
C TRP A 123 -12.43 3.30 -16.37
N SER A 124 -13.55 2.58 -16.18
CA SER A 124 -13.65 1.17 -16.57
C SER A 124 -13.66 0.97 -18.08
N THR A 125 -13.03 -0.13 -18.51
CA THR A 125 -13.13 -0.65 -19.86
C THR A 125 -14.28 -1.66 -19.95
N THR A 126 -15.11 -1.54 -21.00
CA THR A 126 -16.24 -2.42 -21.28
C THR A 126 -16.25 -2.80 -22.77
N TRP A 127 -17.22 -3.62 -23.20
CA TRP A 127 -17.34 -3.94 -24.62
C TRP A 127 -17.54 -2.70 -25.50
N ASP A 128 -18.33 -1.73 -25.04
CA ASP A 128 -18.64 -0.50 -25.80
C ASP A 128 -17.65 0.66 -25.52
N HIS A 129 -16.95 0.61 -24.39
CA HIS A 129 -16.12 1.72 -23.91
C HIS A 129 -14.66 1.29 -23.74
N GLN A 130 -13.75 1.98 -24.43
CA GLN A 130 -12.32 1.93 -24.12
C GLN A 130 -12.08 2.49 -22.73
N PHE A 131 -12.63 3.67 -22.45
CA PHE A 131 -12.62 4.30 -21.13
C PHE A 131 -13.99 4.93 -20.89
N PHE A 132 -14.72 4.45 -19.88
CA PHE A 132 -15.93 5.13 -19.44
C PHE A 132 -15.61 6.36 -18.60
N ASP A 133 -16.34 7.45 -18.81
CA ASP A 133 -16.26 8.65 -17.97
C ASP A 133 -17.67 9.25 -17.85
N GLU A 134 -18.21 9.21 -16.63
CA GLU A 134 -19.59 9.64 -16.33
C GLU A 134 -19.79 11.16 -16.58
N ARG A 135 -18.69 11.91 -16.66
CA ARG A 135 -18.67 13.37 -16.78
C ARG A 135 -18.39 13.84 -18.21
N GLY A 136 -18.48 12.93 -19.19
CA GLY A 136 -18.59 13.26 -20.61
C GLY A 136 -17.31 13.12 -21.43
N ARG A 137 -16.26 12.47 -20.92
CA ARG A 137 -15.03 12.15 -21.68
C ARG A 137 -14.91 10.69 -22.10
N THR A 138 -16.04 10.00 -22.11
CA THR A 138 -16.11 8.59 -22.46
C THR A 138 -15.49 8.36 -23.85
N ARG A 139 -14.52 7.45 -23.94
CA ARG A 139 -13.94 6.97 -25.20
C ARG A 139 -14.56 5.63 -25.56
N ARG A 140 -15.10 5.55 -26.77
CA ARG A 140 -15.72 4.33 -27.30
C ARG A 140 -14.78 3.63 -28.27
N TRP A 141 -14.95 2.32 -28.37
CA TRP A 141 -14.35 1.51 -29.41
C TRP A 141 -15.38 0.56 -30.02
N ASN A 142 -15.04 -0.05 -31.15
CA ASN A 142 -15.95 -0.95 -31.84
C ASN A 142 -15.71 -2.39 -31.41
N GLN A 143 -16.81 -3.11 -31.15
CA GLN A 143 -16.84 -4.56 -30.91
C GLN A 143 -15.78 -5.01 -29.89
N GLY A 144 -15.73 -4.42 -28.69
CA GLY A 144 -14.74 -4.80 -27.68
C GLY A 144 -13.29 -4.67 -28.16
N GLY A 145 -12.98 -3.57 -28.87
CA GLY A 145 -11.63 -3.24 -29.30
C GLY A 145 -11.07 -4.07 -30.46
N ALA A 146 -11.91 -4.74 -31.27
CA ALA A 146 -11.46 -5.67 -32.31
C ALA A 146 -10.40 -5.10 -33.28
N ASN A 147 -10.48 -3.80 -33.58
CA ASN A 147 -9.56 -3.12 -34.50
C ASN A 147 -8.13 -2.96 -33.96
N PHE A 148 -7.93 -3.15 -32.66
CA PHE A 148 -6.63 -3.02 -31.99
C PHE A 148 -5.95 -4.38 -31.77
N MET A 149 -6.58 -5.47 -32.21
CA MET A 149 -6.03 -6.80 -32.12
C MET A 149 -5.02 -7.04 -33.24
N ALA A 150 -3.92 -7.71 -32.92
CA ALA A 150 -3.02 -8.22 -33.96
C ALA A 150 -3.76 -9.19 -34.89
N GLN A 151 -3.34 -9.24 -36.17
CA GLN A 151 -3.97 -10.10 -37.17
C GLN A 151 -3.71 -11.60 -36.93
N THR A 152 -2.61 -11.93 -36.26
CA THR A 152 -2.20 -13.30 -35.94
C THR A 152 -2.09 -13.46 -34.43
N PRO A 153 -2.51 -14.62 -33.88
CA PRO A 153 -2.34 -14.88 -32.47
C PRO A 153 -0.85 -15.06 -32.14
N SER A 154 -0.47 -14.55 -30.98
CA SER A 154 0.85 -14.70 -30.39
C SER A 154 1.06 -16.09 -29.80
N ALA A 155 -0.01 -16.68 -29.25
CA ALA A 155 -0.02 -18.02 -28.69
C ALA A 155 -1.43 -18.63 -28.74
N GLU A 156 -1.50 -19.96 -28.69
CA GLU A 156 -2.76 -20.70 -28.64
C GLU A 156 -2.60 -21.90 -27.68
N ALA A 157 -3.68 -22.31 -27.04
CA ALA A 157 -3.68 -23.50 -26.19
C ALA A 157 -5.04 -24.18 -26.18
N ASP A 158 -5.05 -25.51 -26.16
CA ASP A 158 -6.27 -26.29 -25.99
C ASP A 158 -6.71 -26.29 -24.51
N VAL A 159 -8.02 -26.23 -24.29
CA VAL A 159 -8.65 -26.23 -22.98
C VAL A 159 -9.60 -27.42 -22.91
N VAL A 160 -9.37 -28.31 -21.95
CA VAL A 160 -10.19 -29.51 -21.73
C VAL A 160 -10.91 -29.49 -20.40
N VAL A 161 -12.01 -30.23 -20.30
CA VAL A 161 -12.78 -30.33 -19.05
C VAL A 161 -11.93 -30.97 -17.95
N GLY A 162 -11.94 -30.37 -16.76
CA GLY A 162 -11.18 -30.86 -15.61
C GLY A 162 -9.69 -30.48 -15.60
N GLN A 163 -9.22 -29.76 -16.62
CA GLN A 163 -7.91 -29.11 -16.59
C GLN A 163 -7.86 -28.12 -15.42
N ARG A 164 -6.69 -27.98 -14.78
CA ARG A 164 -6.47 -27.04 -13.66
C ARG A 164 -5.79 -25.74 -14.09
N GLU A 165 -4.93 -25.83 -15.10
CA GLU A 165 -4.16 -24.70 -15.60
C GLU A 165 -4.16 -24.73 -17.12
N ILE A 166 -4.45 -23.58 -17.73
CA ILE A 166 -4.27 -23.35 -19.16
C ILE A 166 -2.91 -22.67 -19.33
N VAL A 167 -2.06 -23.24 -20.19
CA VAL A 167 -0.70 -22.74 -20.46
C VAL A 167 -0.59 -22.33 -21.91
N ALA A 168 -0.47 -21.03 -22.17
CA ALA A 168 -0.18 -20.49 -23.50
C ALA A 168 1.32 -20.15 -23.58
N ASP A 169 2.07 -20.95 -24.32
CA ASP A 169 3.52 -20.83 -24.49
C ASP A 169 3.87 -20.08 -25.79
N GLY A 170 5.13 -19.66 -25.95
CA GLY A 170 5.61 -18.98 -27.15
C GLY A 170 5.51 -17.45 -27.12
N LEU A 171 5.31 -16.85 -25.95
CA LEU A 171 5.11 -15.40 -25.79
C LEU A 171 6.42 -14.59 -25.74
N GLN A 172 7.59 -15.22 -25.92
CA GLN A 172 8.89 -14.55 -25.74
C GLN A 172 9.07 -13.30 -26.62
N ALA A 173 8.53 -13.29 -27.84
CA ALA A 173 8.63 -12.14 -28.74
C ALA A 173 7.80 -10.95 -28.24
N ASP A 174 6.58 -11.21 -27.76
CA ASP A 174 5.73 -10.17 -27.18
C ASP A 174 6.30 -9.67 -25.85
N ALA A 175 6.74 -10.58 -24.97
CA ALA A 175 7.35 -10.20 -23.70
C ALA A 175 8.64 -9.38 -23.89
N GLN A 176 9.48 -9.72 -24.87
CA GLN A 176 10.65 -8.91 -25.24
C GLN A 176 10.22 -7.53 -25.75
N LEU A 177 9.21 -7.46 -26.63
CA LEU A 177 8.69 -6.20 -27.14
C LEU A 177 8.16 -5.30 -26.02
N PHE A 178 7.36 -5.85 -25.10
CA PHE A 178 6.81 -5.12 -23.96
C PHE A 178 7.89 -4.63 -22.99
N TYR A 179 8.97 -5.39 -22.83
CA TYR A 179 10.14 -4.98 -22.06
C TYR A 179 10.91 -3.84 -22.75
N GLU A 180 11.13 -3.94 -24.06
CA GLU A 180 11.89 -2.95 -24.83
C GLU A 180 11.10 -1.65 -25.06
N ARG A 181 9.79 -1.75 -25.26
CA ARG A 181 8.88 -0.65 -25.62
C ARG A 181 7.68 -0.66 -24.67
N PRO A 182 7.87 -0.28 -23.39
CA PRO A 182 6.81 -0.34 -22.38
C PRO A 182 5.60 0.52 -22.74
N TYR A 183 5.77 1.56 -23.55
CA TYR A 183 4.69 2.42 -24.05
C TYR A 183 3.83 1.79 -25.15
N ASP A 184 4.22 0.65 -25.72
CA ASP A 184 3.40 -0.14 -26.65
C ASP A 184 2.87 -1.43 -25.96
N ASN A 185 2.99 -1.55 -24.64
CA ASN A 185 2.49 -2.68 -23.86
C ASN A 185 1.05 -2.44 -23.37
N ASP A 186 0.09 -2.75 -24.23
CA ASP A 186 -1.33 -2.83 -23.86
C ASP A 186 -1.77 -4.27 -23.52
N GLY A 187 -0.81 -5.19 -23.41
CA GLY A 187 -1.04 -6.59 -23.07
C GLY A 187 -1.64 -7.42 -24.20
N TRP A 188 -2.45 -8.39 -23.81
CA TRP A 188 -3.10 -9.35 -24.69
C TRP A 188 -4.61 -9.29 -24.58
N VAL A 189 -5.27 -9.67 -25.66
CA VAL A 189 -6.68 -10.07 -25.64
C VAL A 189 -6.77 -11.58 -25.89
N ILE A 190 -7.66 -12.23 -25.14
CA ILE A 190 -7.90 -13.66 -25.21
C ILE A 190 -9.30 -13.88 -25.81
N GLU A 191 -9.35 -14.66 -26.88
CA GLU A 191 -10.59 -15.22 -27.43
C GLU A 191 -10.65 -16.73 -27.13
N PHE A 192 -11.84 -17.23 -26.83
CA PHE A 192 -12.09 -18.64 -26.54
C PHE A 192 -13.35 -19.12 -27.25
N ASP A 193 -13.26 -20.28 -27.94
CA ASP A 193 -14.40 -20.88 -28.63
C ASP A 193 -15.21 -21.87 -27.76
N GLY A 194 -14.74 -22.15 -26.54
CA GLY A 194 -15.41 -22.97 -25.52
C GLY A 194 -16.18 -22.14 -24.47
N ASP A 195 -16.28 -22.62 -23.23
CA ASP A 195 -16.90 -21.86 -22.13
C ASP A 195 -16.19 -22.20 -20.82
N CYS A 196 -15.51 -21.22 -20.22
CA CYS A 196 -14.77 -21.41 -18.98
C CYS A 196 -14.68 -20.15 -18.10
N ALA A 197 -14.29 -20.37 -16.86
CA ALA A 197 -13.95 -19.35 -15.88
C ALA A 197 -12.55 -19.61 -15.32
N VAL A 198 -11.73 -18.57 -15.29
CA VAL A 198 -10.40 -18.60 -14.69
C VAL A 198 -10.30 -17.56 -13.59
N ASN A 199 -9.37 -17.76 -12.67
CA ASN A 199 -9.06 -16.77 -11.63
C ASN A 199 -8.49 -15.49 -12.26
N SER A 200 -8.94 -14.35 -11.76
CA SER A 200 -8.43 -13.02 -12.13
C SER A 200 -7.19 -12.63 -11.30
N ALA A 201 -6.57 -11.50 -11.63
CA ALA A 201 -5.45 -10.91 -10.91
C ALA A 201 -5.78 -10.57 -9.45
N GLU A 202 -7.05 -10.33 -9.12
CA GLU A 202 -7.47 -10.12 -7.72
C GLU A 202 -7.34 -11.36 -6.86
N ASN A 203 -7.42 -12.56 -7.47
CA ASN A 203 -7.05 -13.78 -6.79
C ASN A 203 -5.52 -13.89 -6.72
N ARG A 204 -4.88 -13.21 -5.77
CA ARG A 204 -3.41 -13.10 -5.66
C ARG A 204 -2.66 -14.45 -5.50
N GLU A 205 -3.36 -15.55 -5.18
CA GLU A 205 -2.76 -16.88 -5.03
C GLU A 205 -2.85 -17.71 -6.31
N PHE A 206 -3.95 -17.59 -7.05
CA PHE A 206 -4.24 -18.43 -8.22
C PHE A 206 -4.53 -17.65 -9.51
N GLY A 207 -4.35 -16.33 -9.51
CA GLY A 207 -4.57 -15.45 -10.66
C GLY A 207 -3.59 -15.69 -11.81
N PRO A 208 -3.67 -14.89 -12.89
CA PRO A 208 -2.79 -15.00 -14.04
C PRO A 208 -1.32 -14.88 -13.65
N ARG A 209 -0.49 -15.76 -14.21
CA ARG A 209 0.96 -15.75 -14.02
C ARG A 209 1.67 -15.66 -15.35
N LEU A 210 2.63 -14.73 -15.47
CA LEU A 210 3.57 -14.70 -16.58
C LEU A 210 4.89 -15.32 -16.09
N GLU A 211 5.21 -16.50 -16.60
CA GLU A 211 6.48 -17.17 -16.31
C GLU A 211 7.48 -16.88 -17.43
N VAL A 212 8.64 -16.34 -17.05
CA VAL A 212 9.64 -15.83 -18.00
C VAL A 212 10.99 -16.42 -17.69
N GLN A 213 11.68 -16.90 -18.72
CA GLN A 213 13.09 -17.25 -18.66
C GLN A 213 13.91 -16.12 -19.29
N LEU A 214 14.86 -15.60 -18.53
CA LEU A 214 15.69 -14.47 -18.91
C LEU A 214 17.14 -14.92 -18.99
N GLU A 215 17.88 -14.32 -19.91
CA GLU A 215 19.34 -14.31 -19.88
C GLU A 215 19.86 -12.88 -19.91
N THR A 216 21.12 -12.71 -19.54
CA THR A 216 21.82 -11.43 -19.67
C THR A 216 22.06 -11.15 -21.15
N ALA A 217 21.57 -10.01 -21.61
CA ALA A 217 21.92 -9.43 -22.90
C ALA A 217 23.18 -8.55 -22.73
N PRO A 218 24.00 -8.38 -23.79
CA PRO A 218 25.10 -7.43 -23.73
C PRO A 218 24.57 -5.99 -23.60
N ALA A 219 25.25 -5.18 -22.80
CA ALA A 219 25.03 -3.74 -22.72
C ALA A 219 25.06 -3.12 -24.13
N LYS A 220 24.05 -2.32 -24.46
CA LYS A 220 24.00 -1.56 -25.71
C LYS A 220 24.73 -0.22 -25.49
N GLY A 221 25.68 0.10 -26.36
CA GLY A 221 26.37 1.40 -26.38
C GLY A 221 26.17 2.12 -27.71
N GLY A 222 26.61 3.37 -27.80
CA GLY A 222 26.47 4.21 -29.00
C GLY A 222 25.56 5.42 -28.76
N ALA A 223 24.84 5.82 -29.81
CA ALA A 223 23.82 6.86 -29.75
C ALA A 223 22.60 6.37 -28.95
N ASP A 224 22.03 7.22 -28.12
CA ASP A 224 20.84 6.93 -27.30
C ASP A 224 20.06 8.23 -27.12
N LEU A 225 18.94 8.37 -27.83
CA LEU A 225 18.05 9.51 -27.78
C LEU A 225 16.97 9.27 -26.73
N SER A 226 16.95 10.11 -25.69
CA SER A 226 15.92 10.08 -24.66
C SER A 226 15.00 11.30 -24.76
N VAL A 227 13.70 11.09 -24.58
CA VAL A 227 12.75 12.17 -24.25
C VAL A 227 12.85 12.47 -22.76
N ALA A 228 13.80 13.34 -22.37
CA ALA A 228 14.21 13.52 -20.97
C ALA A 228 13.08 14.08 -20.07
N TYR A 229 12.38 15.12 -20.52
CA TYR A 229 11.23 15.70 -19.80
C TYR A 229 10.38 16.58 -20.73
N ILE A 230 9.13 16.87 -20.30
CA ILE A 230 8.20 17.76 -20.98
C ILE A 230 7.80 18.90 -20.03
N THR A 231 8.01 20.15 -20.46
CA THR A 231 7.51 21.34 -19.75
C THR A 231 6.25 21.88 -20.43
N ARG A 232 5.49 22.72 -19.70
CA ARG A 232 4.30 23.39 -20.22
C ARG A 232 4.34 24.86 -19.86
N THR A 233 4.14 25.75 -20.81
CA THR A 233 3.97 27.19 -20.54
C THR A 233 2.59 27.70 -20.99
N PRO A 234 2.00 28.69 -20.29
CA PRO A 234 2.49 29.30 -19.04
C PRO A 234 2.43 28.36 -17.81
N GLU A 235 3.29 28.61 -16.83
CA GLU A 235 3.23 28.01 -15.50
C GLU A 235 2.70 29.03 -14.48
N TYR A 236 2.15 28.53 -13.39
CA TYR A 236 1.46 29.32 -12.36
C TYR A 236 2.01 28.97 -10.99
N GLU A 237 1.98 29.92 -10.06
CA GLU A 237 2.47 29.67 -8.70
C GLU A 237 1.51 28.76 -7.93
N ARG A 238 2.08 27.84 -7.13
CA ARG A 238 1.37 27.07 -6.13
C ARG A 238 0.97 27.95 -4.92
N TYR A 239 0.43 27.37 -3.87
CA TYR A 239 0.19 28.10 -2.62
C TYR A 239 1.43 28.11 -1.75
N ASP A 240 1.67 29.22 -1.04
CA ASP A 240 2.77 29.34 -0.07
C ASP A 240 2.30 28.98 1.34
N ASN A 241 3.00 28.04 1.96
CA ASN A 241 2.71 27.53 3.29
C ASN A 241 3.61 28.12 4.38
N ARG A 242 4.45 29.09 4.02
CA ARG A 242 5.41 29.77 4.91
C ARG A 242 4.82 31.06 5.50
N GLY A 243 5.62 31.77 6.29
CA GLY A 243 5.22 33.04 6.91
C GLY A 243 4.10 32.84 7.93
N ASP A 244 3.03 33.63 7.83
CA ASP A 244 1.87 33.55 8.73
C ASP A 244 0.72 32.67 8.20
N ALA A 245 1.01 31.81 7.21
CA ALA A 245 0.00 30.96 6.57
C ALA A 245 -0.71 30.03 7.57
N TYR A 246 0.05 29.47 8.52
CA TYR A 246 -0.48 28.68 9.63
C TYR A 246 -0.71 29.54 10.87
N VAL A 247 -1.97 29.70 11.27
CA VAL A 247 -2.34 30.31 12.54
C VAL A 247 -2.20 29.25 13.64
N ARG A 248 -1.23 29.47 14.53
CA ARG A 248 -0.93 28.55 15.64
C ARG A 248 -1.69 28.94 16.90
N ALA A 249 -2.18 27.94 17.62
CA ALA A 249 -2.76 28.11 18.95
C ALA A 249 -2.51 26.87 19.80
N THR A 250 -2.36 27.07 21.11
CA THR A 250 -2.22 26.00 22.09
C THR A 250 -3.58 25.65 22.66
N VAL A 251 -4.02 24.41 22.44
CA VAL A 251 -5.28 23.87 22.99
C VAL A 251 -4.96 22.55 23.67
N GLY A 252 -5.37 22.41 24.94
CA GLY A 252 -5.11 21.18 25.71
C GLY A 252 -3.62 20.88 25.90
N GLY A 253 -2.75 21.90 25.94
CA GLY A 253 -1.30 21.72 26.09
C GLY A 253 -0.54 21.36 24.81
N HIS A 254 -1.23 21.31 23.66
CA HIS A 254 -0.63 21.04 22.34
C HIS A 254 -0.72 22.26 21.44
N GLU A 255 0.39 22.72 20.88
CA GLU A 255 0.41 23.76 19.85
C GLU A 255 0.13 23.14 18.48
N SER A 256 -0.87 23.65 17.78
CA SER A 256 -1.22 23.19 16.43
C SER A 256 -1.49 24.37 15.50
N GLY A 257 -0.96 24.26 14.27
CA GLY A 257 -1.19 25.20 13.18
C GLY A 257 -2.42 24.81 12.37
N VAL A 258 -3.20 25.82 11.96
CA VAL A 258 -4.28 25.68 10.97
C VAL A 258 -3.94 26.58 9.79
N MET A 259 -3.93 26.03 8.59
CA MET A 259 -3.64 26.75 7.35
C MET A 259 -4.80 27.72 7.02
N MET A 260 -4.72 28.95 7.54
CA MET A 260 -5.79 29.94 7.43
C MET A 260 -5.50 31.06 6.42
N LYS A 261 -4.23 31.24 6.05
CA LYS A 261 -3.78 32.34 5.20
C LYS A 261 -2.78 31.87 4.13
N PRO A 262 -3.15 30.92 3.25
CA PRO A 262 -2.24 30.45 2.23
C PRO A 262 -1.71 31.61 1.39
N GLY A 263 -0.38 31.74 1.27
CA GLY A 263 0.21 32.80 0.46
C GLY A 263 -0.10 32.60 -1.02
N GLY A 264 -0.35 33.71 -1.71
CA GLY A 264 -0.73 33.70 -3.13
C GLY A 264 -2.14 33.14 -3.40
N GLU A 265 -3.04 33.10 -2.41
CA GLU A 265 -4.42 32.62 -2.59
C GLU A 265 -5.14 33.29 -3.78
N ASP A 266 -4.97 34.60 -3.93
CA ASP A 266 -5.61 35.40 -4.99
C ASP A 266 -4.92 35.29 -6.36
N THR A 267 -3.82 34.55 -6.48
CA THR A 267 -3.12 34.38 -7.76
C THR A 267 -3.69 33.21 -8.56
N ARG A 268 -3.66 33.35 -9.87
CA ARG A 268 -4.09 32.29 -10.79
C ARG A 268 -3.26 31.03 -10.61
N LYS A 269 -3.92 29.86 -10.55
CA LYS A 269 -3.29 28.57 -10.23
C LYS A 269 -3.13 27.60 -11.40
N TRP A 270 -3.97 27.73 -12.42
CA TRP A 270 -3.98 26.89 -13.61
C TRP A 270 -4.25 27.71 -14.88
N PRO A 271 -3.83 27.23 -16.07
CA PRO A 271 -4.33 27.79 -17.33
C PRO A 271 -5.86 27.67 -17.39
N ALA A 272 -6.53 28.61 -18.06
CA ALA A 272 -7.99 28.57 -18.19
C ALA A 272 -8.39 27.49 -19.20
N LYS A 273 -9.62 27.01 -19.08
CA LYS A 273 -10.25 26.23 -20.15
C LYS A 273 -10.17 26.98 -21.48
N GLY A 274 -9.59 26.34 -22.48
CA GLY A 274 -9.41 26.86 -23.84
C GLY A 274 -8.16 27.72 -24.04
N GLU A 275 -7.37 27.98 -22.98
CA GLU A 275 -6.12 28.72 -23.11
C GLU A 275 -5.10 27.93 -23.93
N GLU A 276 -4.40 28.61 -24.84
CA GLU A 276 -3.27 28.01 -25.56
C GLU A 276 -2.12 27.77 -24.57
N VAL A 277 -1.67 26.52 -24.52
CA VAL A 277 -0.46 26.12 -23.80
C VAL A 277 0.55 25.57 -24.79
N THR A 278 1.83 25.80 -24.52
CA THR A 278 2.93 25.23 -25.29
C THR A 278 3.61 24.14 -24.48
N TYR A 279 3.61 22.93 -25.00
CA TYR A 279 4.42 21.83 -24.49
C TYR A 279 5.78 21.86 -25.17
N THR A 280 6.85 21.72 -24.39
CA THR A 280 8.22 21.58 -24.90
C THR A 280 8.81 20.30 -24.38
N ALA A 281 9.10 19.35 -25.27
CA ALA A 281 9.87 18.15 -24.94
C ALA A 281 11.35 18.42 -25.20
N TYR A 282 12.20 17.93 -24.29
CA TYR A 282 13.65 18.04 -24.40
C TYR A 282 14.22 16.68 -24.79
N VAL A 283 14.57 16.53 -26.08
CA VAL A 283 15.19 15.30 -26.60
C VAL A 283 16.70 15.41 -26.41
N LYS A 284 17.29 14.48 -25.67
CA LYS A 284 18.71 14.51 -25.32
C LYS A 284 19.40 13.26 -25.82
N ASN A 285 20.59 13.41 -26.40
CA ASN A 285 21.45 12.26 -26.63
C ASN A 285 22.15 11.91 -25.31
N VAL A 286 21.66 10.88 -24.62
CA VAL A 286 22.21 10.36 -23.36
C VAL A 286 23.27 9.28 -23.58
N GLY A 287 23.53 8.93 -24.84
CA GLY A 287 24.52 7.96 -25.26
C GLY A 287 25.95 8.51 -25.26
N ASN A 288 26.89 7.68 -25.73
CA ASN A 288 28.31 8.01 -25.80
C ASN A 288 28.82 8.25 -27.23
N ALA A 289 27.94 8.21 -28.24
CA ALA A 289 28.25 8.52 -29.63
C ALA A 289 27.22 9.50 -30.23
N PRO A 290 27.58 10.26 -31.29
CA PRO A 290 26.64 11.17 -31.94
C PRO A 290 25.42 10.43 -32.50
N ALA A 291 24.23 10.97 -32.24
CA ALA A 291 22.97 10.46 -32.76
C ALA A 291 22.64 11.12 -34.11
N ALA A 292 22.08 10.33 -35.03
CA ALA A 292 21.49 10.87 -36.25
C ALA A 292 20.19 11.61 -35.94
N GLY A 293 19.59 12.20 -36.98
CA GLY A 293 18.26 12.81 -36.88
C GLY A 293 17.18 11.81 -36.46
N PHE A 294 15.99 12.31 -36.11
CA PHE A 294 14.83 11.52 -35.70
C PHE A 294 13.52 12.12 -36.21
N GLY A 295 12.52 11.28 -36.47
CA GLY A 295 11.13 11.69 -36.59
C GLY A 295 10.49 11.80 -35.21
N TYR A 296 9.48 12.64 -35.04
CA TYR A 296 8.73 12.72 -33.78
C TYR A 296 7.22 12.89 -34.02
N GLN A 297 6.44 12.35 -33.09
CA GLN A 297 4.98 12.46 -33.05
C GLN A 297 4.53 12.87 -31.65
N TRP A 298 3.88 14.02 -31.57
CA TRP A 298 3.10 14.42 -30.42
C TRP A 298 1.71 13.79 -30.49
N SER A 299 1.22 13.29 -29.36
CA SER A 299 -0.15 12.83 -29.22
C SER A 299 -0.84 13.59 -28.08
N ALA A 300 -2.13 13.87 -28.25
CA ALA A 300 -2.97 14.48 -27.23
C ALA A 300 -4.23 13.64 -27.05
N ASN A 301 -4.51 13.23 -25.82
CA ASN A 301 -5.57 12.27 -25.50
C ASN A 301 -5.44 10.98 -26.34
N PHE A 302 -4.25 10.38 -26.42
CA PHE A 302 -3.97 9.17 -27.21
C PHE A 302 -4.13 9.28 -28.74
N GLU A 303 -4.48 10.45 -29.30
CA GLU A 303 -4.55 10.64 -30.76
C GLU A 303 -3.31 11.39 -31.27
N PRO A 304 -2.77 11.03 -32.43
CA PRO A 304 -1.74 11.82 -33.10
C PRO A 304 -2.22 13.27 -33.31
N ALA A 305 -1.42 14.23 -32.84
CA ALA A 305 -1.78 15.66 -32.87
C ALA A 305 -0.80 16.49 -33.70
N HIS A 306 0.49 16.16 -33.69
CA HIS A 306 1.51 16.85 -34.46
C HIS A 306 2.68 15.93 -34.79
N THR A 307 3.30 16.09 -35.95
CA THR A 307 4.49 15.32 -36.37
C THR A 307 5.54 16.24 -36.94
N GLY A 308 6.82 15.88 -36.78
CA GLY A 308 7.92 16.56 -37.42
C GLY A 308 9.17 15.70 -37.49
N THR A 309 10.26 16.30 -37.96
CA THR A 309 11.56 15.63 -38.11
C THR A 309 12.69 16.57 -37.74
N HIS A 310 13.73 16.05 -37.12
CA HIS A 310 15.03 16.69 -37.00
C HIS A 310 16.04 15.89 -37.83
N SER A 311 16.78 16.53 -38.73
CA SER A 311 17.76 15.86 -39.59
C SER A 311 19.22 16.09 -39.18
N GLY A 312 19.47 16.94 -38.16
CA GLY A 312 20.80 17.24 -37.67
C GLY A 312 21.39 16.10 -36.82
N THR A 313 22.69 16.14 -36.64
CA THR A 313 23.40 15.27 -35.70
C THR A 313 23.32 15.88 -34.30
N ILE A 314 23.08 15.05 -33.28
CA ILE A 314 23.03 15.47 -31.89
C ILE A 314 24.21 14.85 -31.15
N ALA A 315 25.11 15.68 -30.64
CA ALA A 315 26.28 15.23 -29.91
C ALA A 315 25.91 14.61 -28.55
N PRO A 316 26.73 13.71 -27.98
CA PRO A 316 26.53 13.22 -26.61
C PRO A 316 26.34 14.37 -25.61
N GLY A 317 25.29 14.30 -24.80
CA GLY A 317 24.90 15.32 -23.83
C GLY A 317 24.14 16.51 -24.41
N GLU A 318 24.09 16.69 -25.73
CA GLU A 318 23.33 17.75 -26.38
C GLU A 318 21.83 17.49 -26.25
N THR A 319 21.08 18.57 -26.06
CA THR A 319 19.63 18.57 -25.88
C THR A 319 18.96 19.47 -26.90
N LEU A 320 17.95 18.94 -27.59
CA LEU A 320 17.15 19.64 -28.59
C LEU A 320 15.70 19.78 -28.08
N PRO A 321 15.16 21.01 -27.97
CA PRO A 321 13.75 21.21 -27.68
C PRO A 321 12.89 21.02 -28.94
N VAL A 322 11.78 20.30 -28.81
CA VAL A 322 10.70 20.26 -29.80
C VAL A 322 9.39 20.70 -29.14
N THR A 323 8.54 21.41 -29.88
CA THR A 323 7.37 22.08 -29.30
C THR A 323 6.05 21.64 -29.92
N PHE A 324 4.99 21.72 -29.13
CA PHE A 324 3.62 21.43 -29.54
C PHE A 324 2.66 22.37 -28.82
N LYS A 325 1.83 23.07 -29.58
CA LYS A 325 0.78 23.94 -29.04
C LYS A 325 -0.54 23.20 -28.98
N ASN A 326 -1.25 23.32 -27.86
CA ASN A 326 -2.57 22.74 -27.67
C ASN A 326 -3.43 23.66 -26.79
N THR A 327 -4.72 23.41 -26.77
CA THR A 327 -5.63 24.08 -25.82
C THR A 327 -5.69 23.31 -24.51
N PHE A 328 -5.46 23.99 -23.39
CA PHE A 328 -5.66 23.40 -22.07
C PHE A 328 -7.15 23.20 -21.81
N GLN A 329 -7.50 22.02 -21.33
CA GLN A 329 -8.85 21.70 -20.93
C GLN A 329 -8.85 21.63 -19.41
N GLU A 330 -9.50 22.58 -18.75
CA GLU A 330 -9.54 22.62 -17.28
C GLU A 330 -10.34 21.43 -16.75
N TRP A 331 -9.66 20.47 -16.12
CA TRP A 331 -10.28 19.25 -15.62
C TRP A 331 -9.62 18.75 -14.36
N HIS A 332 -10.28 19.09 -13.27
CA HIS A 332 -9.77 18.90 -11.93
C HIS A 332 -10.53 17.81 -11.16
N HIS A 333 -11.12 16.88 -11.92
CA HIS A 333 -11.88 15.75 -11.35
C HIS A 333 -11.13 14.42 -11.47
N ASP A 334 -10.20 14.33 -12.41
CA ASP A 334 -9.30 13.20 -12.60
C ASP A 334 -8.09 13.68 -13.42
N HIS A 335 -6.94 13.85 -12.77
CA HIS A 335 -5.71 14.35 -13.39
C HIS A 335 -4.97 13.27 -14.19
N ARG A 336 -5.47 12.03 -14.20
CA ARG A 336 -5.00 10.96 -15.11
C ARG A 336 -5.58 11.12 -16.52
N ASN A 337 -6.61 11.95 -16.67
CA ASN A 337 -7.17 12.29 -17.96
C ASN A 337 -6.33 13.41 -18.61
N GLN A 338 -6.29 13.44 -19.94
CA GLN A 338 -5.50 14.35 -20.78
C GLN A 338 -4.01 14.03 -20.88
N PRO A 339 -3.66 12.81 -21.34
CA PRO A 339 -2.29 12.49 -21.66
C PRO A 339 -1.81 13.35 -22.82
N VAL A 340 -0.59 13.86 -22.68
CA VAL A 340 0.20 14.49 -23.73
C VAL A 340 1.51 13.74 -23.78
N SER A 341 1.84 13.21 -24.96
CA SER A 341 3.04 12.40 -25.13
C SER A 341 3.84 12.82 -26.35
N LEU A 342 5.14 12.56 -26.28
CA LEU A 342 6.05 12.60 -27.42
C LEU A 342 6.62 11.20 -27.61
N LYS A 343 6.52 10.70 -28.85
CA LYS A 343 7.27 9.54 -29.33
C LYS A 343 8.30 10.02 -30.35
N ILE A 344 9.55 9.58 -30.22
CA ILE A 344 10.56 9.76 -31.26
C ILE A 344 10.78 8.46 -32.04
N THR A 345 11.33 8.59 -33.23
CA THR A 345 11.73 7.49 -34.10
C THR A 345 13.11 7.83 -34.65
N PRO A 346 14.18 7.30 -34.03
CA PRO A 346 15.55 7.50 -34.48
C PRO A 346 15.72 7.09 -35.95
N SER A 347 16.47 7.85 -36.73
CA SER A 347 16.75 7.53 -38.15
C SER A 347 17.85 6.49 -38.33
N ALA A 348 18.54 6.13 -37.25
CA ALA A 348 19.64 5.17 -37.21
C ALA A 348 19.55 4.32 -35.94
N ALA A 349 20.57 3.50 -35.68
CA ALA A 349 20.64 2.69 -34.47
C ALA A 349 20.60 3.57 -33.21
N ASP A 350 19.77 3.14 -32.26
CA ASP A 350 19.57 3.77 -30.97
C ASP A 350 19.70 2.70 -29.87
N ALA A 351 20.39 3.04 -28.78
CA ALA A 351 20.76 2.06 -27.76
C ALA A 351 19.56 1.60 -26.92
N LEU A 352 18.56 2.46 -26.66
CA LEU A 352 17.51 2.17 -25.69
C LEU A 352 16.12 2.66 -26.10
N ALA A 353 15.43 1.87 -26.93
CA ALA A 353 14.08 2.20 -27.39
C ALA A 353 13.00 2.47 -26.32
N ALA A 354 13.26 2.25 -25.02
CA ALA A 354 12.31 2.53 -23.94
C ALA A 354 12.26 3.99 -23.50
N ASN A 355 13.32 4.78 -23.75
CA ASN A 355 13.37 6.21 -23.45
C ASN A 355 12.99 7.10 -24.66
N ASP A 356 12.70 6.48 -25.82
CA ASP A 356 12.14 7.11 -27.03
C ASP A 356 10.71 7.70 -26.84
N PHE A 357 10.11 7.56 -25.65
CA PHE A 357 8.76 7.99 -25.37
C PHE A 357 8.62 8.55 -23.96
N LEU A 358 7.88 9.65 -23.85
CA LEU A 358 7.42 10.17 -22.57
C LEU A 358 5.97 10.64 -22.69
N GLU A 359 5.15 10.24 -21.72
CA GLU A 359 3.80 10.75 -21.50
C GLU A 359 3.74 11.52 -20.18
N ILE A 360 3.05 12.65 -20.20
CA ILE A 360 2.64 13.39 -19.00
C ILE A 360 1.14 13.60 -19.04
N GLN A 361 0.52 13.82 -17.88
CA GLN A 361 -0.85 14.28 -17.84
C GLN A 361 -0.89 15.80 -17.78
N ALA A 362 -1.74 16.43 -18.59
CA ALA A 362 -1.80 17.88 -18.68
C ALA A 362 -2.12 18.53 -17.32
N ALA A 363 -2.96 17.90 -16.49
CA ALA A 363 -3.32 18.40 -15.18
C ALA A 363 -2.47 17.82 -14.02
N ALA A 364 -1.46 16.98 -14.30
CA ALA A 364 -0.60 16.43 -13.25
C ALA A 364 0.15 17.52 -12.48
N LEU A 365 0.36 17.26 -11.20
CA LEU A 365 1.20 18.06 -10.31
C LEU A 365 2.64 18.08 -10.85
N ASN A 366 3.19 19.29 -10.98
CA ASN A 366 4.48 19.53 -11.58
C ASN A 366 5.56 19.55 -10.50
N ILE A 367 6.50 18.60 -10.53
CA ILE A 367 7.57 18.51 -9.52
C ILE A 367 8.90 18.97 -10.12
N GLY A 368 9.50 20.03 -9.56
CA GLY A 368 10.81 20.53 -9.98
C GLY A 368 11.93 19.62 -9.46
N ILE A 369 12.85 19.22 -10.34
CA ILE A 369 13.96 18.34 -10.00
C ILE A 369 15.28 19.09 -10.11
N TRP A 370 16.05 19.08 -9.03
CA TRP A 370 17.36 19.70 -8.95
C TRP A 370 18.44 18.62 -8.76
N VAL A 371 19.54 18.71 -9.47
CA VAL A 371 20.66 17.78 -9.28
C VAL A 371 21.95 18.57 -9.33
N ASP A 372 22.85 18.32 -8.39
CA ASP A 372 24.14 19.00 -8.44
C ASP A 372 25.10 18.31 -9.43
N GLU A 373 26.09 19.05 -9.95
CA GLU A 373 27.02 18.54 -10.96
C GLU A 373 27.77 17.27 -10.51
N GLY A 374 28.17 17.22 -9.24
CA GLY A 374 28.88 16.09 -8.66
C GLY A 374 28.04 14.81 -8.66
N PHE A 375 26.79 14.90 -8.21
CA PHE A 375 25.84 13.77 -8.21
C PHE A 375 25.57 13.35 -9.64
N TYR A 376 25.27 14.31 -10.52
CA TYR A 376 24.95 14.05 -11.92
C TYR A 376 26.06 13.26 -12.64
N ARG A 377 27.32 13.69 -12.47
CA ARG A 377 28.48 12.99 -13.08
C ARG A 377 28.70 11.61 -12.46
N LYS A 378 28.61 11.50 -11.13
CA LYS A 378 28.82 10.23 -10.41
C LYS A 378 27.77 9.19 -10.80
N PHE A 379 26.52 9.63 -10.94
CA PHE A 379 25.41 8.77 -11.33
C PHE A 379 25.66 8.16 -12.73
N ALA A 380 26.14 8.96 -13.67
CA ALA A 380 26.39 8.56 -15.05
C ALA A 380 27.56 7.58 -15.27
N GLU A 381 28.33 7.24 -14.23
CA GLU A 381 29.49 6.33 -14.35
C GLU A 381 29.13 4.88 -14.69
N LYS A 382 27.88 4.45 -14.45
CA LYS A 382 27.41 3.10 -14.80
C LYS A 382 25.95 3.12 -15.25
N PRO A 383 25.48 2.05 -15.92
CA PRO A 383 24.05 1.88 -16.15
C PRO A 383 23.25 1.84 -14.85
N ASN A 384 21.99 2.20 -14.95
CA ASN A 384 20.99 2.12 -13.90
C ASN A 384 19.86 1.15 -14.31
N ALA A 385 18.87 0.91 -13.45
CA ALA A 385 17.80 -0.05 -13.66
C ALA A 385 16.88 0.29 -14.84
N SER A 386 16.85 1.55 -15.31
CA SER A 386 16.19 1.92 -16.55
C SER A 386 16.93 1.42 -17.79
N GLY A 387 18.16 0.93 -17.67
CA GLY A 387 18.99 0.43 -18.76
C GLY A 387 19.84 1.49 -19.46
N SER A 388 19.87 2.74 -18.97
CA SER A 388 20.80 3.78 -19.42
C SER A 388 21.69 4.26 -18.28
N SER A 389 22.67 5.12 -18.55
CA SER A 389 23.43 5.84 -17.51
C SER A 389 22.83 7.21 -17.18
N SER A 390 21.71 7.59 -17.80
CA SER A 390 21.09 8.91 -17.61
C SER A 390 20.36 9.01 -16.28
N PHE A 391 20.64 10.09 -15.56
CA PHE A 391 19.85 10.48 -14.39
C PHE A 391 18.39 10.80 -14.78
N GLU A 392 18.18 11.45 -15.92
CA GLU A 392 16.85 11.80 -16.43
C GLU A 392 15.98 10.55 -16.67
N ASP A 393 16.54 9.52 -17.30
CA ASP A 393 15.81 8.26 -17.51
C ASP A 393 15.48 7.56 -16.19
N TRP A 394 16.41 7.59 -15.22
CA TRP A 394 16.18 7.01 -13.89
C TRP A 394 15.08 7.74 -13.14
N ILE A 395 15.11 9.09 -13.08
CA ILE A 395 14.09 9.84 -12.35
C ILE A 395 12.71 9.71 -13.02
N GLN A 396 12.64 9.69 -14.35
CA GLN A 396 11.38 9.42 -15.06
C GLN A 396 10.85 8.02 -14.78
N TRP A 397 11.73 7.03 -14.62
CA TRP A 397 11.33 5.69 -14.19
C TRP A 397 10.74 5.70 -12.77
N GLN A 398 11.28 6.47 -11.82
CA GLN A 398 10.68 6.63 -10.49
C GLN A 398 9.29 7.27 -10.56
N PHE A 399 9.10 8.32 -11.38
CA PHE A 399 7.78 8.95 -11.57
C PHE A 399 6.77 8.01 -12.24
N ARG A 400 7.22 7.13 -13.13
CA ARG A 400 6.38 6.09 -13.72
C ARG A 400 5.91 5.10 -12.67
N ILE A 401 6.82 4.59 -11.83
CA ILE A 401 6.47 3.71 -10.71
C ILE A 401 5.49 4.42 -9.77
N TRP A 402 5.71 5.70 -9.49
CA TRP A 402 4.85 6.46 -8.61
C TRP A 402 3.40 6.55 -9.14
N ASN A 403 3.22 6.92 -10.41
CA ASN A 403 1.89 7.01 -11.02
C ASN A 403 1.26 5.63 -11.28
N GLU A 404 2.00 4.74 -11.94
CA GLU A 404 1.47 3.48 -12.49
C GLU A 404 1.44 2.34 -11.47
N VAL A 405 2.17 2.46 -10.35
CA VAL A 405 2.16 1.44 -9.28
C VAL A 405 1.50 1.99 -8.02
N PHE A 406 2.09 3.01 -7.38
CA PHE A 406 1.62 3.49 -6.09
C PHE A 406 0.27 4.20 -6.16
N MET A 407 0.09 5.13 -7.10
CA MET A 407 -1.18 5.85 -7.23
C MET A 407 -2.26 4.97 -7.87
N ARG A 408 -1.93 4.26 -8.95
CA ARG A 408 -2.89 3.45 -9.71
C ARG A 408 -3.44 2.26 -8.91
N HIS A 409 -2.60 1.47 -8.24
CA HIS A 409 -3.03 0.19 -7.64
C HIS A 409 -3.42 0.27 -6.15
N SER A 410 -3.43 1.46 -5.56
CA SER A 410 -4.01 1.67 -4.23
C SER A 410 -5.53 1.83 -4.30
N HIS A 411 -6.22 0.71 -4.47
CA HIS A 411 -7.68 0.63 -4.65
C HIS A 411 -8.44 0.56 -3.30
N PHE A 412 -9.56 1.27 -3.22
CA PHE A 412 -10.48 1.27 -2.07
C PHE A 412 -11.93 1.51 -2.51
N SER A 413 -12.92 1.31 -1.64
CA SER A 413 -14.35 1.41 -2.02
C SER A 413 -14.78 2.74 -2.66
N PHE A 414 -14.17 3.86 -2.27
CA PHE A 414 -14.43 5.21 -2.84
C PHE A 414 -13.48 5.58 -3.99
N ALA A 415 -12.45 4.76 -4.22
CA ALA A 415 -11.40 4.94 -5.19
C ALA A 415 -11.09 3.60 -5.88
N PRO A 416 -12.08 2.99 -6.57
CA PRO A 416 -11.90 1.67 -7.16
C PRO A 416 -10.73 1.68 -8.14
N ASP A 417 -10.55 2.73 -8.93
CA ASP A 417 -9.44 2.82 -9.89
C ASP A 417 -8.17 3.45 -9.29
N GLY A 418 -8.07 3.54 -7.97
CA GLY A 418 -6.95 4.17 -7.25
C GLY A 418 -7.01 5.68 -7.16
N SER A 419 -5.84 6.30 -6.90
CA SER A 419 -5.70 7.76 -6.89
C SER A 419 -5.98 8.33 -8.27
N ARG A 420 -6.76 9.41 -8.31
CA ARG A 420 -7.09 10.20 -9.51
C ARG A 420 -6.14 11.38 -9.69
N GLU A 421 -5.23 11.58 -8.74
CA GLU A 421 -4.14 12.53 -8.89
C GLU A 421 -3.03 11.91 -9.74
N SER A 422 -2.18 12.74 -10.34
CA SER A 422 -0.98 12.31 -11.06
C SER A 422 0.13 13.32 -10.89
N VAL A 423 1.36 12.85 -11.00
CA VAL A 423 2.56 13.67 -10.90
C VAL A 423 3.35 13.61 -12.20
N ARG A 424 4.11 14.67 -12.50
CA ARG A 424 5.08 14.67 -13.60
C ARG A 424 6.39 15.29 -13.13
N ALA A 425 7.49 14.74 -13.62
CA ALA A 425 8.78 15.43 -13.54
C ALA A 425 8.68 16.69 -14.39
N GLY A 426 8.87 17.83 -13.74
CA GLY A 426 8.99 19.14 -14.38
C GLY A 426 10.35 19.29 -15.03
N ARG A 427 10.91 20.50 -14.94
CA ARG A 427 12.27 20.72 -15.44
C ARG A 427 13.28 20.01 -14.53
N ILE A 428 14.17 19.24 -15.14
CA ILE A 428 15.36 18.71 -14.50
C ILE A 428 16.49 19.73 -14.68
N THR A 429 17.00 20.27 -13.59
CA THR A 429 18.00 21.35 -13.62
C THR A 429 19.27 20.95 -12.91
N ILE A 430 20.38 20.96 -13.66
CA ILE A 430 21.72 20.71 -13.13
C ILE A 430 22.26 22.02 -12.55
N VAL A 431 22.75 21.99 -11.31
CA VAL A 431 23.30 23.16 -10.62
C VAL A 431 24.73 22.90 -10.12
N PRO A 432 25.55 23.93 -9.85
CA PRO A 432 26.87 23.72 -9.28
C PRO A 432 26.82 22.98 -7.93
N THR A 433 27.79 22.09 -7.69
CA THR A 433 27.91 21.38 -6.41
C THR A 433 27.97 22.34 -5.22
N GLY A 434 27.23 22.00 -4.16
CA GLY A 434 27.08 22.83 -2.95
C GLY A 434 26.00 23.91 -3.02
N THR A 435 25.23 23.99 -4.12
CA THR A 435 24.11 24.94 -4.26
C THR A 435 22.86 24.52 -3.47
N LEU A 436 22.63 23.21 -3.35
CA LEU A 436 21.41 22.66 -2.75
C LEU A 436 21.50 22.69 -1.22
N LYS A 437 20.39 23.03 -0.56
CA LYS A 437 20.29 23.21 0.91
C LYS A 437 18.89 22.82 1.42
N GLY A 438 18.77 22.71 2.74
CA GLY A 438 17.51 22.42 3.42
C GLY A 438 17.07 20.96 3.29
N GLY A 439 15.93 20.62 3.90
CA GLY A 439 15.42 19.24 3.92
C GLY A 439 14.95 18.73 2.56
N ALA A 440 14.53 19.62 1.65
CA ALA A 440 14.13 19.27 0.29
C ALA A 440 15.30 19.32 -0.72
N HIS A 441 16.50 19.69 -0.28
CA HIS A 441 17.70 19.81 -1.11
C HIS A 441 17.50 20.70 -2.34
N ILE A 442 16.99 21.91 -2.15
CA ILE A 442 16.68 22.85 -3.24
C ILE A 442 17.68 24.03 -3.26
N PRO A 443 17.81 24.77 -4.37
CA PRO A 443 18.75 25.88 -4.46
C PRO A 443 18.56 26.90 -3.34
N ASN A 444 19.58 27.03 -2.47
CA ASN A 444 19.57 27.94 -1.33
C ASN A 444 18.35 27.82 -0.40
N ASP A 445 17.73 26.64 -0.28
CA ASP A 445 16.52 26.41 0.54
C ASP A 445 15.37 27.39 0.20
N THR A 446 15.31 27.84 -1.07
CA THR A 446 14.34 28.83 -1.55
C THR A 446 13.52 28.23 -2.69
N PRO A 447 12.25 27.85 -2.46
CA PRO A 447 11.40 27.28 -3.50
C PRO A 447 11.03 28.31 -4.56
N SER A 448 10.92 27.87 -5.80
CA SER A 448 10.57 28.71 -6.96
C SER A 448 9.07 29.03 -7.03
N MET A 449 8.24 28.27 -6.32
CA MET A 449 6.78 28.36 -6.26
C MET A 449 6.04 28.05 -7.57
N ILE A 450 6.70 27.95 -8.73
CA ILE A 450 6.07 27.56 -10.00
C ILE A 450 5.76 26.05 -10.08
N TYR A 451 6.49 25.24 -9.31
CA TYR A 451 6.24 23.81 -9.14
C TYR A 451 5.31 23.54 -7.97
N ASP A 452 4.53 22.46 -8.02
CA ASP A 452 3.73 21.97 -6.90
C ASP A 452 4.61 21.47 -5.75
N GLY A 453 5.75 20.89 -6.10
CA GLY A 453 6.75 20.34 -5.21
C GLY A 453 8.14 20.47 -5.82
N GLU A 454 9.18 20.46 -4.99
CA GLU A 454 10.56 20.52 -5.46
C GLU A 454 11.41 19.53 -4.65
N TRP A 455 12.33 18.86 -5.31
CA TRP A 455 13.27 17.94 -4.68
C TRP A 455 14.62 18.00 -5.35
N GLY A 456 15.70 17.80 -4.59
CA GLY A 456 17.03 17.74 -5.18
C GLY A 456 17.95 16.64 -4.69
N PHE A 457 19.00 16.43 -5.48
CA PHE A 457 19.99 15.37 -5.32
C PHE A 457 21.38 16.00 -5.19
N ASP A 458 21.99 15.83 -4.03
CA ASP A 458 23.19 16.56 -3.62
C ASP A 458 24.34 15.60 -3.29
N SER A 459 25.47 15.77 -3.98
CA SER A 459 26.68 14.97 -3.73
C SER A 459 27.46 15.35 -2.47
N SER A 460 27.11 16.47 -1.82
CA SER A 460 27.81 17.02 -0.65
C SER A 460 27.20 16.63 0.70
N PHE A 461 26.03 15.99 0.72
CA PHE A 461 25.36 15.54 1.94
C PHE A 461 25.50 14.03 2.18
N GLY A 462 25.73 13.66 3.45
CA GLY A 462 25.71 12.26 3.89
C GLY A 462 26.68 11.37 3.13
N ASP A 463 26.29 10.11 2.92
CA ASP A 463 26.99 9.17 2.03
C ASP A 463 26.33 9.13 0.65
N ALA A 464 26.50 10.21 -0.12
CA ALA A 464 25.91 10.32 -1.45
C ALA A 464 26.37 9.20 -2.41
N THR A 465 27.63 8.73 -2.30
CA THR A 465 28.13 7.64 -3.15
C THR A 465 27.44 6.32 -2.79
N GLY A 466 27.32 5.99 -1.51
CA GLY A 466 26.57 4.82 -1.06
C GLY A 466 25.10 4.87 -1.49
N TYR A 467 24.46 6.04 -1.36
CA TYR A 467 23.09 6.25 -1.84
C TYR A 467 22.96 6.02 -3.36
N ILE A 468 23.81 6.64 -4.18
CA ILE A 468 23.80 6.47 -5.64
C ILE A 468 23.95 4.98 -6.02
N GLU A 469 24.89 4.26 -5.41
CA GLU A 469 25.09 2.84 -5.72
C GLU A 469 23.90 1.97 -5.29
N ALA A 470 23.20 2.34 -4.21
CA ALA A 470 22.00 1.65 -3.78
C ALA A 470 20.82 1.89 -4.74
N VAL A 471 20.53 3.16 -5.09
CA VAL A 471 19.28 3.51 -5.80
C VAL A 471 19.37 3.39 -7.32
N ARG A 472 20.57 3.36 -7.91
CA ARG A 472 20.71 3.20 -9.36
C ARG A 472 20.06 1.92 -9.87
N ASN A 473 20.01 0.85 -9.06
CA ASN A 473 19.62 -0.49 -9.50
C ASN A 473 18.22 -0.91 -9.02
N GLN A 474 17.45 -0.04 -8.37
CA GLN A 474 16.15 -0.38 -7.81
C GLN A 474 15.19 0.81 -7.76
N ALA A 475 13.90 0.53 -7.62
CA ALA A 475 12.91 1.54 -7.32
C ALA A 475 13.22 2.18 -5.97
N ASP A 476 13.31 3.52 -5.91
CA ASP A 476 13.62 4.24 -4.69
C ASP A 476 12.32 4.58 -3.95
N ARG A 477 11.87 3.63 -3.13
CA ARG A 477 10.68 3.79 -2.29
C ARG A 477 10.82 4.97 -1.33
N ALA A 478 12.02 5.23 -0.80
CA ALA A 478 12.26 6.33 0.12
C ALA A 478 12.10 7.67 -0.61
N LEU A 479 12.64 7.80 -1.82
CA LEU A 479 12.41 8.99 -2.65
C LEU A 479 10.92 9.23 -2.91
N ILE A 480 10.14 8.20 -3.26
CA ILE A 480 8.69 8.35 -3.48
C ILE A 480 7.99 8.79 -2.17
N HIS A 481 8.40 8.27 -1.01
CA HIS A 481 7.93 8.73 0.30
C HIS A 481 8.22 10.22 0.51
N GLU A 482 9.46 10.66 0.32
CA GLU A 482 9.84 12.07 0.49
C GLU A 482 9.13 13.00 -0.50
N MET A 483 9.00 12.59 -1.76
CA MET A 483 8.26 13.35 -2.77
C MET A 483 6.75 13.39 -2.48
N SER A 484 6.21 12.40 -1.75
CA SER A 484 4.80 12.41 -1.30
C SER A 484 4.49 13.57 -0.37
N HIS A 485 5.47 14.00 0.45
CA HIS A 485 5.34 15.24 1.23
C HIS A 485 5.18 16.48 0.37
N GLN A 486 5.87 16.51 -0.77
CA GLN A 486 5.80 17.64 -1.71
C GLN A 486 4.41 17.81 -2.33
N ILE A 487 3.60 16.76 -2.34
CA ILE A 487 2.20 16.79 -2.82
C ILE A 487 1.15 16.79 -1.70
N GLY A 488 1.59 16.99 -0.45
CA GLY A 488 0.72 17.27 0.69
C GLY A 488 0.35 16.09 1.58
N LEU A 489 0.98 14.92 1.35
CA LEU A 489 0.88 13.81 2.30
C LEU A 489 1.80 14.05 3.51
N ILE A 490 1.45 13.47 4.65
CA ILE A 490 2.22 13.59 5.89
C ILE A 490 2.75 12.23 6.29
N ASP A 491 3.70 12.22 7.22
CA ASP A 491 4.08 11.01 7.94
C ASP A 491 2.90 10.48 8.75
N LEU A 492 2.14 9.55 8.19
CA LEU A 492 1.07 8.89 8.94
C LEU A 492 1.64 8.08 10.10
N TYR A 493 2.89 7.61 10.01
CA TYR A 493 3.59 7.01 11.14
C TYR A 493 3.80 7.97 12.33
N GLN A 494 3.52 9.27 12.21
CA GLN A 494 3.47 10.17 13.35
C GLN A 494 2.39 9.76 14.36
N MET A 495 1.35 9.05 13.90
CA MET A 495 0.32 8.43 14.74
C MET A 495 0.66 6.99 15.18
N ASN A 496 1.86 6.49 14.89
CA ASN A 496 2.39 5.25 15.47
C ASN A 496 3.00 5.53 16.84
N ILE A 497 2.64 4.70 17.82
CA ILE A 497 3.03 4.86 19.21
C ILE A 497 3.94 3.71 19.63
N ASP A 498 5.23 3.99 19.77
CA ASP A 498 6.20 3.00 20.24
C ASP A 498 5.92 2.62 21.71
N ALA A 499 5.93 1.32 21.99
CA ALA A 499 5.80 0.80 23.34
C ALA A 499 7.00 1.19 24.21
N SER A 500 6.76 1.53 25.47
CA SER A 500 7.84 1.91 26.40
C SER A 500 8.25 0.75 27.31
N LEU A 501 9.45 0.84 27.87
CA LEU A 501 9.86 0.00 29.00
C LEU A 501 9.15 0.46 30.30
N PRO A 502 9.11 -0.38 31.36
CA PRO A 502 8.44 -0.04 32.61
C PRO A 502 8.93 1.27 33.27
N ASP A 503 10.18 1.65 33.02
CA ASP A 503 10.81 2.88 33.49
C ASP A 503 10.47 4.13 32.65
N GLY A 504 9.74 3.95 31.54
CA GLY A 504 9.38 5.00 30.60
C GLY A 504 10.42 5.27 29.50
N SER A 505 11.48 4.48 29.39
CA SER A 505 12.45 4.61 28.30
C SER A 505 11.97 3.93 27.00
N ARG A 506 12.61 4.29 25.87
CA ARG A 506 12.52 3.59 24.55
C ARG A 506 11.15 3.54 23.85
N GLY A 507 10.17 4.36 24.24
CA GLY A 507 8.87 4.43 23.53
C GLY A 507 8.26 5.83 23.51
N LYS A 508 6.98 5.97 23.15
CA LYS A 508 6.22 7.24 23.15
C LYS A 508 5.12 7.30 24.23
N VAL A 509 4.97 6.24 25.01
CA VAL A 509 4.04 6.20 26.15
C VAL A 509 4.78 6.59 27.42
N ARG A 510 4.25 7.59 28.13
CA ARG A 510 4.78 8.08 29.42
C ARG A 510 3.75 8.03 30.53
N LEU A 511 2.49 7.72 30.19
CA LEU A 511 1.40 7.57 31.15
C LEU A 511 1.73 6.48 32.18
N ARG A 512 1.65 6.87 33.46
CA ARG A 512 1.86 5.97 34.58
C ARG A 512 0.56 5.28 34.96
N HIS A 513 0.67 4.00 35.27
CA HIS A 513 -0.36 3.22 35.95
C HIS A 513 0.32 2.46 37.09
N ASP A 514 -0.16 2.70 38.31
CA ASP A 514 0.52 2.35 39.55
C ASP A 514 1.93 2.99 39.62
N ASP A 515 2.97 2.20 39.87
CA ASP A 515 4.34 2.68 40.04
C ASP A 515 5.20 2.60 38.76
N ARG A 516 4.59 2.27 37.61
CA ARG A 516 5.28 2.08 36.32
C ARG A 516 4.59 2.78 35.15
N VAL A 517 5.30 2.91 34.03
CA VAL A 517 4.72 3.36 32.76
C VAL A 517 4.02 2.20 32.04
N ILE A 518 2.95 2.50 31.30
CA ILE A 518 2.27 1.52 30.45
C ILE A 518 3.23 1.06 29.34
N THR A 519 3.38 -0.24 29.21
CA THR A 519 4.38 -0.88 28.33
C THR A 519 3.84 -1.29 26.97
N ARG A 520 2.68 -0.76 26.60
CA ARG A 520 2.00 -1.05 25.33
C ARG A 520 2.20 0.07 24.33
N GLY A 521 2.11 -0.27 23.06
CA GLY A 521 2.20 0.64 21.94
C GLY A 521 1.36 0.14 20.79
N TRP A 522 1.24 0.93 19.73
CA TRP A 522 0.54 0.50 18.52
C TRP A 522 1.17 1.07 17.26
N ILE A 523 1.76 0.18 16.47
CA ILE A 523 2.28 0.47 15.13
C ILE A 523 1.27 -0.12 14.14
N ASP A 524 0.82 0.68 13.18
CA ASP A 524 -0.15 0.24 12.18
C ASP A 524 0.44 -0.91 11.35
N GLN A 525 -0.09 -2.12 11.56
CA GLN A 525 0.42 -3.36 10.97
C GLN A 525 0.27 -3.42 9.45
N PHE A 526 -0.67 -2.62 8.93
CA PHE A 526 -1.03 -2.53 7.52
C PHE A 526 -0.81 -1.11 7.00
N GLY A 527 0.18 -0.41 7.54
CA GLY A 527 0.54 0.94 7.12
C GLY A 527 1.10 0.99 5.70
N GLY A 528 0.79 2.06 4.97
CA GLY A 528 1.20 2.25 3.58
C GLY A 528 2.58 2.89 3.43
N LEU A 529 2.83 3.47 2.26
CA LEU A 529 4.07 4.20 1.95
C LEU A 529 4.40 5.29 2.98
N MET A 530 3.39 5.96 3.53
CA MET A 530 3.56 6.99 4.57
C MET A 530 3.68 6.42 6.00
N GLY A 531 3.83 5.10 6.14
CA GLY A 531 4.16 4.38 7.37
C GLY A 531 3.02 4.19 8.38
N GLY A 532 1.79 4.63 8.06
CA GLY A 532 0.59 4.45 8.88
C GLY A 532 -0.66 4.20 8.03
N GLY A 533 -1.81 4.10 8.69
CA GLY A 533 -3.11 3.90 8.02
C GLY A 533 -3.43 2.44 7.69
N GLU A 534 -4.30 2.24 6.70
CA GLU A 534 -4.82 0.94 6.27
C GLU A 534 -4.58 0.69 4.78
N THR A 535 -3.95 -0.43 4.40
CA THR A 535 -3.73 -0.83 3.01
C THR A 535 -4.49 -2.07 2.57
N ARG A 536 -5.25 -2.71 3.47
CA ARG A 536 -6.09 -3.85 3.08
C ARG A 536 -7.23 -3.39 2.19
N ASP A 537 -7.45 -4.14 1.10
CA ASP A 537 -8.54 -3.87 0.17
C ASP A 537 -9.89 -4.14 0.85
N GLU A 538 -10.53 -3.07 1.30
CA GLU A 538 -11.79 -3.10 2.01
C GLU A 538 -13.02 -3.05 1.11
N THR A 539 -12.87 -3.14 -0.21
CA THR A 539 -13.96 -2.92 -1.18
C THR A 539 -15.19 -3.82 -0.94
N LEU A 540 -15.01 -5.02 -0.38
CA LEU A 540 -16.11 -5.93 -0.01
C LEU A 540 -16.62 -5.78 1.43
N ILE A 541 -16.02 -4.90 2.21
CA ILE A 541 -16.42 -4.63 3.59
C ILE A 541 -17.48 -3.52 3.58
N PRO A 542 -18.68 -3.76 4.16
CA PRO A 542 -19.68 -2.71 4.30
C PRO A 542 -19.10 -1.43 4.93
N ASP A 543 -19.41 -0.29 4.32
CA ASP A 543 -18.94 1.06 4.69
C ASP A 543 -19.14 1.41 6.18
N ARG A 544 -20.21 0.90 6.79
CA ARG A 544 -20.56 1.12 8.20
C ARG A 544 -19.80 0.23 9.18
N LEU A 545 -19.16 -0.85 8.72
CA LEU A 545 -18.39 -1.72 9.60
C LEU A 545 -16.99 -1.14 9.81
N PRO A 546 -16.49 -1.12 11.05
CA PRO A 546 -15.17 -0.58 11.33
C PRO A 546 -14.05 -1.44 10.77
N MET A 547 -12.91 -0.81 10.49
CA MET A 547 -11.68 -1.54 10.17
C MET A 547 -10.93 -1.85 11.47
N PRO A 548 -10.72 -3.14 11.80
CA PRO A 548 -10.02 -3.50 13.02
C PRO A 548 -8.54 -3.14 12.88
N LEU A 549 -7.97 -2.47 13.90
CA LEU A 549 -6.56 -2.08 13.86
C LEU A 549 -5.58 -3.26 13.75
N GLY A 550 -5.98 -4.43 14.27
CA GLY A 550 -5.20 -5.66 14.25
C GLY A 550 -6.02 -6.84 13.75
N ASP A 551 -5.44 -8.03 13.86
CA ASP A 551 -6.08 -9.26 13.41
C ASP A 551 -7.37 -9.56 14.19
N THR A 552 -8.30 -10.22 13.51
CA THR A 552 -9.58 -10.63 14.07
C THR A 552 -10.04 -11.93 13.43
N ASN A 553 -10.80 -12.72 14.19
CA ASN A 553 -11.39 -13.97 13.73
C ASN A 553 -12.83 -13.77 13.18
N SER A 554 -13.24 -12.52 12.92
CA SER A 554 -14.54 -12.26 12.30
C SER A 554 -14.51 -12.67 10.83
N LEU A 555 -15.47 -13.52 10.43
CA LEU A 555 -15.60 -14.05 9.07
C LEU A 555 -15.62 -12.95 7.99
N VAL A 556 -16.12 -11.76 8.34
CA VAL A 556 -16.17 -10.60 7.42
C VAL A 556 -14.78 -10.16 6.98
N TYR A 557 -13.77 -10.29 7.85
CA TYR A 557 -12.38 -9.87 7.57
C TYR A 557 -11.44 -11.04 7.25
N LEU A 558 -11.97 -12.27 7.15
CA LEU A 558 -11.20 -13.45 6.71
C LEU A 558 -11.27 -13.65 5.19
N SER A 559 -11.88 -12.73 4.46
CA SER A 559 -11.94 -12.77 3.00
C SER A 559 -10.53 -12.78 2.40
N PRO A 560 -10.24 -13.63 1.40
CA PRO A 560 -8.95 -13.60 0.70
C PRO A 560 -8.71 -12.31 -0.06
N LEU A 561 -9.73 -11.47 -0.28
CA LEU A 561 -9.58 -10.14 -0.87
C LEU A 561 -9.14 -9.07 0.15
N PHE A 562 -9.45 -9.25 1.43
CA PHE A 562 -9.08 -8.31 2.48
C PHE A 562 -7.60 -8.48 2.88
N ARG A 563 -6.70 -8.23 1.93
CA ARG A 563 -5.25 -8.42 2.06
C ARG A 563 -4.51 -7.10 1.91
N PRO A 564 -3.47 -6.85 2.72
CA PRO A 564 -2.73 -5.60 2.67
C PRO A 564 -1.96 -5.47 1.35
N THR A 565 -1.62 -4.24 1.01
CA THR A 565 -0.64 -3.90 -0.03
C THR A 565 0.55 -3.19 0.61
N ASP A 566 1.64 -3.05 -0.13
CA ASP A 566 2.79 -2.21 0.26
C ASP A 566 2.72 -0.82 -0.40
N LEU A 567 1.55 -0.40 -0.88
CA LEU A 567 1.36 0.87 -1.60
C LEU A 567 0.85 1.98 -0.67
N TYR A 568 0.10 2.96 -1.18
CA TYR A 568 -0.55 3.98 -0.34
C TYR A 568 -1.69 3.40 0.50
N SER A 569 -1.89 4.00 1.68
CA SER A 569 -3.03 3.70 2.54
C SER A 569 -4.32 4.36 2.04
N LEU A 570 -5.45 3.92 2.59
CA LEU A 570 -6.78 4.49 2.35
C LEU A 570 -6.80 6.00 2.65
N THR A 571 -6.19 6.40 3.76
CA THR A 571 -6.07 7.80 4.17
C THR A 571 -5.30 8.62 3.12
N ASP A 572 -4.20 8.10 2.59
CA ASP A 572 -3.38 8.78 1.58
C ASP A 572 -4.15 8.98 0.27
N VAL A 573 -4.84 7.95 -0.22
CA VAL A 573 -5.64 8.04 -1.45
C VAL A 573 -6.82 8.99 -1.28
N PHE A 574 -7.46 9.00 -0.11
CA PHE A 574 -8.48 10.00 0.20
C PHE A 574 -7.90 11.43 0.15
N ALA A 575 -6.74 11.66 0.77
CA ALA A 575 -6.09 12.97 0.77
C ALA A 575 -5.76 13.47 -0.65
N LEU A 576 -5.18 12.61 -1.49
CA LEU A 576 -4.88 12.94 -2.89
C LEU A 576 -6.14 13.26 -3.68
N ASN A 577 -7.18 12.43 -3.56
CA ASN A 577 -8.44 12.59 -4.29
C ASN A 577 -9.27 13.79 -3.80
N ALA A 578 -9.25 14.09 -2.50
CA ALA A 578 -9.98 15.23 -1.94
C ALA A 578 -9.39 16.58 -2.37
N ASN A 579 -8.07 16.62 -2.64
CA ASN A 579 -7.33 17.83 -3.01
C ASN A 579 -7.16 18.02 -4.52
N LEU A 580 -7.86 17.25 -5.35
CA LEU A 580 -7.83 17.40 -6.80
C LEU A 580 -8.19 18.84 -7.22
N GLY A 581 -7.46 19.35 -8.20
CA GLY A 581 -7.64 20.72 -8.71
C GLY A 581 -6.89 21.80 -7.97
N PHE A 582 -6.39 21.53 -6.77
CA PHE A 582 -5.55 22.49 -6.08
C PHE A 582 -4.10 22.29 -6.48
N ARG A 583 -3.42 23.40 -6.80
CA ARG A 583 -1.96 23.43 -6.72
C ARG A 583 -1.54 23.17 -5.28
N ARG A 584 -0.35 22.61 -5.08
CA ARG A 584 0.09 22.18 -3.74
C ARG A 584 0.60 23.36 -2.90
N GLY A 585 1.11 23.07 -1.70
CA GLY A 585 1.29 24.07 -0.64
C GLY A 585 0.38 23.85 0.58
N PHE A 586 -0.29 22.71 0.65
CA PHE A 586 -1.05 22.26 1.81
C PHE A 586 -0.59 20.87 2.22
N TYR A 587 -0.75 20.53 3.49
CA TYR A 587 -0.49 19.19 3.98
C TYR A 587 -1.40 18.86 5.16
N GLY A 588 -1.84 17.60 5.25
CA GLY A 588 -2.43 17.02 6.47
C GLY A 588 -3.82 17.49 6.89
N GLU A 589 -4.33 18.61 6.35
CA GLU A 589 -5.68 19.14 6.63
C GLU A 589 -6.82 18.18 6.29
N PHE A 590 -6.56 17.17 5.46
CA PHE A 590 -7.51 16.08 5.21
C PHE A 590 -7.92 15.35 6.49
N LEU A 591 -7.07 15.35 7.52
CA LEU A 591 -7.39 14.81 8.85
C LEU A 591 -8.57 15.51 9.52
N TYR A 592 -8.96 16.71 9.10
CA TYR A 592 -10.15 17.39 9.60
C TYR A 592 -11.46 16.75 9.11
N SER A 593 -11.36 15.88 8.09
CA SER A 593 -12.51 15.22 7.46
C SER A 593 -12.99 14.04 8.31
N MET A 594 -13.80 14.34 9.32
CA MET A 594 -14.36 13.32 10.22
C MET A 594 -15.90 13.31 10.19
N PRO A 595 -16.54 12.16 10.51
CA PRO A 595 -17.98 12.10 10.72
C PRO A 595 -18.44 13.15 11.74
N ALA A 596 -19.62 13.75 11.52
CA ALA A 596 -20.14 14.79 12.41
C ALA A 596 -20.40 14.28 13.84
N THR A 597 -20.84 13.03 13.97
CA THR A 597 -21.05 12.33 15.24
C THR A 597 -20.34 10.99 15.20
N ASN A 598 -19.50 10.74 16.20
CA ASN A 598 -18.76 9.50 16.32
C ASN A 598 -19.23 8.78 17.58
N LEU A 599 -19.60 7.51 17.44
CA LEU A 599 -19.93 6.64 18.56
C LEU A 599 -18.81 5.62 18.73
N VAL A 600 -18.67 5.13 19.95
CA VAL A 600 -17.86 3.96 20.25
C VAL A 600 -18.77 2.82 20.66
N ARG A 601 -18.51 1.63 20.11
CA ARG A 601 -18.99 0.34 20.62
C ARG A 601 -17.86 -0.28 21.43
N VAL A 602 -18.15 -0.66 22.66
CA VAL A 602 -17.17 -1.20 23.61
C VAL A 602 -17.31 -2.72 23.64
N THR A 603 -16.26 -3.43 23.22
CA THR A 603 -16.27 -4.90 23.17
C THR A 603 -15.08 -5.51 23.87
N ASP A 604 -15.21 -6.77 24.26
CA ASP A 604 -14.05 -7.59 24.61
C ASP A 604 -13.27 -8.04 23.36
N ARG A 605 -12.16 -8.76 23.56
CA ARG A 605 -11.28 -9.27 22.49
C ARG A 605 -12.00 -10.14 21.45
N ASN A 606 -13.09 -10.80 21.84
CA ASN A 606 -13.87 -11.68 20.98
C ASN A 606 -15.04 -10.95 20.29
N GLY A 607 -15.20 -9.64 20.51
CA GLY A 607 -16.25 -8.82 19.91
C GLY A 607 -17.57 -8.82 20.68
N GLU A 608 -17.62 -9.43 21.88
CA GLU A 608 -18.80 -9.39 22.72
C GLU A 608 -18.92 -8.03 23.42
N ALA A 609 -20.13 -7.49 23.48
CA ALA A 609 -20.36 -6.17 24.08
C ALA A 609 -20.10 -6.19 25.60
N ILE A 610 -19.40 -5.16 26.07
CA ILE A 610 -19.28 -4.83 27.50
C ILE A 610 -20.47 -3.92 27.81
N PRO A 611 -21.36 -4.24 28.76
CA PRO A 611 -22.65 -3.59 28.86
C PRO A 611 -22.58 -2.14 29.37
N GLU A 612 -21.70 -1.85 30.32
CA GLU A 612 -21.58 -0.53 30.94
C GLU A 612 -20.21 -0.35 31.58
N GLY A 613 -19.83 0.90 31.81
CA GLY A 613 -18.56 1.29 32.41
C GLY A 613 -18.23 2.75 32.10
N THR A 614 -16.99 3.15 32.40
CA THR A 614 -16.46 4.47 32.08
C THR A 614 -15.14 4.32 31.33
N LEU A 615 -15.04 4.98 30.18
CA LEU A 615 -13.81 5.07 29.40
C LEU A 615 -13.04 6.34 29.80
N GLN A 616 -11.72 6.26 29.92
CA GLN A 616 -10.85 7.42 30.13
C GLN A 616 -9.93 7.60 28.93
N PHE A 617 -9.95 8.78 28.29
CA PHE A 617 -9.20 9.05 27.06
C PHE A 617 -7.95 9.89 27.33
N TYR A 618 -6.80 9.43 26.85
CA TYR A 618 -5.51 10.13 26.96
C TYR A 618 -5.01 10.47 25.55
N GLN A 619 -5.15 11.75 25.17
CA GLN A 619 -4.70 12.23 23.85
C GLN A 619 -3.18 12.41 23.82
N THR A 620 -2.56 12.13 22.68
CA THR A 620 -1.16 12.46 22.47
C THR A 620 -0.92 13.98 22.45
N ILE A 621 0.26 14.38 22.91
CA ILE A 621 0.79 15.75 22.82
C ILE A 621 2.20 15.62 22.24
N ASN A 622 2.46 16.28 21.11
CA ASN A 622 3.70 16.15 20.34
C ASN A 622 4.11 14.70 20.05
N GLY A 623 3.13 13.83 19.73
CA GLY A 623 3.36 12.41 19.41
C GLY A 623 3.47 11.48 20.63
N GLU A 624 3.38 11.99 21.85
CA GLU A 624 3.55 11.20 23.09
C GLU A 624 2.26 11.13 23.91
N VAL A 625 1.98 9.96 24.50
CA VAL A 625 0.94 9.84 25.53
C VAL A 625 1.57 10.20 26.87
N ARG A 626 1.41 11.45 27.29
CA ARG A 626 2.05 11.98 28.52
C ARG A 626 1.34 11.54 29.79
N ASP A 627 2.09 11.52 30.89
CA ASP A 627 1.53 11.33 32.22
C ASP A 627 0.65 12.51 32.63
N GLY A 628 -0.48 12.24 33.25
CA GLY A 628 -1.47 13.26 33.61
C GLY A 628 -2.90 12.72 33.69
N PRO A 629 -3.87 13.58 34.02
CA PRO A 629 -5.27 13.19 34.04
C PRO A 629 -5.79 12.87 32.62
N PRO A 630 -6.86 12.07 32.49
CA PRO A 630 -7.48 11.86 31.20
C PRO A 630 -7.97 13.18 30.61
N THR A 631 -7.87 13.30 29.29
CA THR A 631 -8.37 14.43 28.51
C THR A 631 -9.89 14.60 28.69
N PHE A 632 -10.62 13.48 28.77
CA PHE A 632 -12.01 13.42 29.18
C PHE A 632 -12.38 11.99 29.60
N GLU A 633 -13.48 11.87 30.33
CA GLU A 633 -14.10 10.59 30.68
C GLU A 633 -15.43 10.43 29.94
N LEU A 634 -15.79 9.20 29.60
CA LEU A 634 -16.99 8.90 28.85
C LEU A 634 -17.71 7.68 29.45
N PRO A 635 -18.78 7.89 30.24
CA PRO A 635 -19.63 6.79 30.68
C PRO A 635 -20.37 6.19 29.49
N PHE A 636 -20.53 4.87 29.47
CA PHE A 636 -21.29 4.16 28.45
C PHE A 636 -22.31 3.21 29.07
N LYS A 637 -23.39 2.96 28.34
CA LYS A 637 -24.45 2.01 28.69
C LYS A 637 -24.87 1.24 27.45
N SER A 638 -25.38 0.03 27.63
CA SER A 638 -25.72 -0.89 26.53
C SER A 638 -24.56 -1.08 25.54
N GLY A 639 -23.31 -1.01 26.02
CA GLY A 639 -22.09 -1.20 25.24
C GLY A 639 -21.76 -0.15 24.19
N SER A 640 -22.33 1.06 24.30
CA SER A 640 -21.95 2.16 23.42
C SER A 640 -22.02 3.53 24.09
N ALA A 641 -21.29 4.49 23.53
CA ALA A 641 -21.36 5.90 23.90
C ALA A 641 -21.05 6.81 22.71
N THR A 642 -21.50 8.06 22.77
CA THR A 642 -21.14 9.08 21.78
C THR A 642 -19.86 9.78 22.22
N LEU A 643 -18.83 9.81 21.35
CA LEU A 643 -17.59 10.55 21.61
C LEU A 643 -17.86 12.04 21.73
N LEU A 644 -17.20 12.67 22.69
CA LEU A 644 -17.35 14.10 22.95
C LEU A 644 -16.67 14.94 21.85
N ASN A 645 -17.45 15.74 21.12
CA ASN A 645 -16.88 16.76 20.23
C ASN A 645 -16.33 17.92 21.07
N ARG A 646 -15.01 18.08 21.06
CA ARG A 646 -14.28 19.12 21.80
C ARG A 646 -14.06 20.35 20.94
N GLN A 647 -14.01 21.51 21.59
CA GLN A 647 -13.77 22.79 20.92
C GLN A 647 -12.37 22.86 20.31
N THR A 648 -12.23 23.57 19.19
CA THR A 648 -10.98 23.66 18.40
C THR A 648 -10.13 24.89 18.77
N GLY A 649 -10.60 25.71 19.71
CA GLY A 649 -10.00 27.01 20.03
C GLY A 649 -10.25 28.10 18.98
N LEU A 650 -11.01 27.82 17.92
CA LEU A 650 -11.46 28.82 16.95
C LEU A 650 -12.83 29.38 17.37
N ALA A 651 -13.12 30.63 16.99
CA ALA A 651 -14.41 31.27 17.27
C ALA A 651 -15.58 30.60 16.55
N ALA A 652 -15.33 29.96 15.40
CA ALA A 652 -16.29 29.20 14.62
C ALA A 652 -15.56 28.08 13.84
N PRO A 653 -16.27 27.06 13.33
CA PRO A 653 -15.68 26.09 12.41
C PRO A 653 -14.99 26.78 11.24
N PHE A 654 -13.78 26.35 10.91
CA PHE A 654 -13.01 26.91 9.80
C PHE A 654 -12.93 25.90 8.67
N LYS A 655 -13.31 26.33 7.46
CA LYS A 655 -13.13 25.55 6.23
C LYS A 655 -11.87 26.04 5.54
N THR A 656 -10.92 25.14 5.32
CA THR A 656 -9.70 25.41 4.58
C THR A 656 -10.00 25.60 3.10
N LEU A 657 -9.04 26.15 2.35
CA LEU A 657 -9.22 26.42 0.93
C LEU A 657 -9.52 25.15 0.11
N THR A 658 -8.91 24.03 0.48
CA THR A 658 -9.13 22.71 -0.14
C THR A 658 -10.44 22.04 0.30
N GLY A 659 -11.22 22.68 1.17
CA GLY A 659 -12.59 22.27 1.51
C GLY A 659 -12.71 21.42 2.78
N HIS A 660 -11.60 21.10 3.45
CA HIS A 660 -11.61 20.40 4.74
C HIS A 660 -12.07 21.34 5.86
N THR A 661 -12.82 20.84 6.84
CA THR A 661 -13.41 21.70 7.88
C THR A 661 -12.97 21.30 9.27
N LEU A 662 -12.14 22.13 9.91
CA LEU A 662 -11.84 22.00 11.34
C LEU A 662 -13.03 22.54 12.15
N LYS A 663 -13.86 21.62 12.59
CA LYS A 663 -15.04 21.83 13.46
C LYS A 663 -14.84 21.11 14.79
N PRO A 664 -15.66 21.39 15.83
CA PRO A 664 -15.63 20.59 17.05
C PRO A 664 -15.73 19.09 16.74
N ASN A 665 -14.78 18.31 17.26
CA ASN A 665 -14.56 16.89 16.95
C ASN A 665 -13.87 16.21 18.17
N PRO A 666 -13.75 14.87 18.22
CA PRO A 666 -13.17 14.18 19.39
C PRO A 666 -11.77 14.65 19.78
N PHE A 667 -10.94 15.03 18.81
CA PHE A 667 -9.55 15.46 19.02
C PHE A 667 -9.40 16.98 19.26
N GLY A 668 -10.48 17.76 19.14
CA GLY A 668 -10.44 19.22 19.30
C GLY A 668 -9.63 19.90 18.19
N ARG A 669 -8.61 20.69 18.56
CA ARG A 669 -7.70 21.33 17.59
C ARG A 669 -6.66 20.32 17.10
N LEU A 670 -7.03 19.55 16.08
CA LEU A 670 -6.15 18.53 15.50
C LEU A 670 -4.99 19.20 14.76
N ASP A 671 -3.78 18.70 15.01
CA ASP A 671 -2.56 19.10 14.30
C ASP A 671 -2.54 18.47 12.91
N VAL A 672 -2.21 19.27 11.89
CA VAL A 672 -2.17 18.79 10.49
C VAL A 672 -1.15 17.67 10.30
N VAL A 673 -0.11 17.56 11.12
CA VAL A 673 0.83 16.42 11.08
C VAL A 673 0.42 15.24 11.96
N GLY A 674 -0.77 15.27 12.58
CA GLY A 674 -1.30 14.15 13.35
C GLY A 674 -0.63 13.89 14.71
N SER A 675 0.23 14.78 15.20
CA SER A 675 1.00 14.58 16.44
C SER A 675 0.14 14.52 17.71
N ASN A 676 -1.06 15.10 17.70
CA ASN A 676 -2.08 14.93 18.74
C ASN A 676 -3.26 14.06 18.28
N GLY A 677 -3.07 13.26 17.23
CA GLY A 677 -4.11 12.47 16.56
C GLY A 677 -4.32 11.07 17.12
N VAL A 678 -3.86 10.75 18.33
CA VAL A 678 -4.02 9.41 18.91
C VAL A 678 -4.59 9.50 20.33
N PHE A 679 -5.54 8.63 20.64
CA PHE A 679 -5.98 8.34 21.99
C PHE A 679 -5.49 6.96 22.44
N LEU A 680 -4.88 6.92 23.62
CA LEU A 680 -4.86 5.73 24.46
C LEU A 680 -6.12 5.77 25.33
N VAL A 681 -6.94 4.72 25.26
CA VAL A 681 -8.23 4.65 25.96
C VAL A 681 -8.15 3.61 27.06
N ARG A 682 -8.43 3.99 28.30
CA ARG A 682 -8.51 3.08 29.44
C ARG A 682 -9.94 2.61 29.68
N LEU A 683 -10.08 1.36 30.05
CA LEU A 683 -11.27 0.78 30.66
C LEU A 683 -10.90 0.12 31.98
N ASP A 684 -11.59 0.47 33.07
CA ASP A 684 -11.55 -0.28 34.32
C ASP A 684 -12.84 -1.09 34.45
N GLN A 685 -12.73 -2.42 34.45
CA GLN A 685 -13.88 -3.32 34.47
C GLN A 685 -13.62 -4.51 35.40
N HIS A 686 -14.47 -4.71 36.41
CA HIS A 686 -14.36 -5.83 37.36
C HIS A 686 -12.96 -5.99 38.00
N GLY A 687 -12.30 -4.88 38.34
CA GLY A 687 -10.93 -4.90 38.91
C GLY A 687 -9.82 -5.17 37.89
N GLN A 688 -10.12 -5.18 36.59
CA GLN A 688 -9.15 -5.24 35.51
C GLN A 688 -8.99 -3.87 34.86
N THR A 689 -7.74 -3.43 34.66
CA THR A 689 -7.43 -2.28 33.82
C THR A 689 -7.03 -2.75 32.44
N GLU A 690 -7.61 -2.16 31.40
CA GLU A 690 -7.25 -2.44 30.02
C GLU A 690 -7.22 -1.22 29.11
N TRP A 691 -6.58 -1.40 27.95
CA TRP A 691 -6.24 -0.32 27.06
C TRP A 691 -6.63 -0.62 25.61
N ALA A 692 -7.12 0.39 24.90
CA ALA A 692 -7.40 0.36 23.47
C ALA A 692 -6.85 1.63 22.81
N TRP A 693 -6.77 1.61 21.47
CA TRP A 693 -6.26 2.73 20.69
C TRP A 693 -7.35 3.26 19.76
N LEU A 694 -7.39 4.59 19.60
CA LEU A 694 -8.18 5.27 18.58
C LEU A 694 -7.32 6.33 17.91
N LYS A 695 -7.13 6.23 16.60
CA LYS A 695 -6.33 7.15 15.80
C LYS A 695 -7.22 8.01 14.91
N ALA A 696 -6.83 9.26 14.70
CA ALA A 696 -7.59 10.24 13.91
C ALA A 696 -7.79 9.75 12.47
N TRP A 697 -6.80 9.11 11.87
CA TRP A 697 -6.89 8.56 10.52
C TRP A 697 -8.03 7.52 10.38
N GLN A 698 -8.39 6.77 11.44
CA GLN A 698 -9.50 5.82 11.37
C GLN A 698 -10.86 6.49 11.19
N LEU A 699 -11.01 7.72 11.71
CA LEU A 699 -12.22 8.53 11.50
C LEU A 699 -12.19 9.21 10.12
N THR A 700 -11.00 9.59 9.64
CA THR A 700 -10.80 10.06 8.26
C THR A 700 -11.17 8.99 7.24
N ASP A 701 -10.74 7.74 7.46
CA ASP A 701 -11.06 6.61 6.60
C ASP A 701 -12.56 6.31 6.61
N ALA A 702 -13.19 6.33 7.79
CA ALA A 702 -14.64 6.20 7.88
C ALA A 702 -15.38 7.29 7.09
N TYR A 703 -14.91 8.53 7.16
CA TYR A 703 -15.43 9.63 6.36
C TYR A 703 -15.22 9.37 4.86
N ALA A 704 -14.02 8.95 4.45
CA ALA A 704 -13.69 8.65 3.05
C ALA A 704 -14.61 7.58 2.46
N ARG A 705 -14.89 6.52 3.23
CA ARG A 705 -15.83 5.43 2.91
C ARG A 705 -17.32 5.84 2.88
N GLY A 706 -17.62 7.12 3.12
CA GLY A 706 -18.98 7.67 2.98
C GLY A 706 -19.68 8.01 4.30
N ASN A 707 -19.11 7.70 5.46
CA ASN A 707 -19.74 7.97 6.76
C ASN A 707 -19.58 9.45 7.18
N LYS A 708 -20.23 10.37 6.47
CA LYS A 708 -20.09 11.82 6.72
C LYS A 708 -20.82 12.31 7.98
N ASN A 709 -21.92 11.66 8.34
CA ASN A 709 -22.83 12.11 9.41
C ASN A 709 -22.58 11.37 10.72
N VAL A 710 -22.75 10.05 10.73
CA VAL A 710 -22.65 9.21 11.92
C VAL A 710 -21.79 8.00 11.61
N TYR A 711 -20.92 7.63 12.54
CA TYR A 711 -20.11 6.42 12.45
C TYR A 711 -19.93 5.77 13.83
N VAL A 712 -19.90 4.43 13.87
CA VAL A 712 -19.65 3.65 15.09
C VAL A 712 -18.27 3.01 14.98
N HIS A 713 -17.37 3.43 15.84
CA HIS A 713 -16.04 2.86 15.97
C HIS A 713 -16.04 1.74 17.01
N GLU A 714 -15.33 0.64 16.79
CA GLU A 714 -15.17 -0.40 17.80
C GLU A 714 -13.92 -0.14 18.65
N LEU A 715 -14.09 -0.05 19.97
CA LEU A 715 -12.99 -0.10 20.93
C LEU A 715 -12.98 -1.48 21.58
N ARG A 716 -11.91 -2.23 21.30
CA ARG A 716 -11.75 -3.61 21.72
C ARG A 716 -10.79 -3.69 22.90
N PHE A 717 -11.22 -4.32 23.99
CA PHE A 717 -10.45 -4.45 25.24
C PHE A 717 -10.21 -5.91 25.61
N ASN A 718 -9.04 -6.23 26.15
CA ASN A 718 -8.73 -7.57 26.62
C ASN A 718 -9.17 -7.76 28.09
N VAL A 719 -10.49 -7.85 28.32
CA VAL A 719 -11.07 -8.02 29.66
C VAL A 719 -11.98 -9.25 29.71
N THR A 720 -12.10 -9.85 30.91
CA THR A 720 -13.16 -10.82 31.20
C THR A 720 -14.33 -10.13 31.90
N HIS A 721 -15.52 -10.74 31.80
CA HIS A 721 -16.79 -10.14 32.27
C HIS A 721 -17.03 -10.37 33.77
N ARG A 722 -16.01 -10.76 34.54
CA ARG A 722 -16.05 -10.99 36.00
C ARG A 722 -14.69 -10.72 36.65
N PRO A 723 -14.62 -10.48 37.97
CA PRO A 723 -13.35 -10.33 38.66
C PRO A 723 -12.49 -11.60 38.56
N LEU A 724 -11.18 -11.41 38.38
CA LEU A 724 -10.20 -12.49 38.33
C LEU A 724 -9.67 -12.80 39.73
N LYS A 725 -9.54 -14.08 40.06
CA LYS A 725 -8.79 -14.51 41.25
C LYS A 725 -7.29 -14.54 40.97
N PRO A 726 -6.43 -14.24 41.96
CA PRO A 726 -4.99 -14.12 41.75
C PRO A 726 -4.26 -15.47 41.58
N LEU A 727 -4.90 -16.59 41.91
CA LEU A 727 -4.25 -17.90 41.90
C LEU A 727 -4.07 -18.43 40.47
N ASP A 728 -2.84 -18.82 40.13
CA ASP A 728 -2.53 -19.57 38.92
C ASP A 728 -2.85 -21.06 39.09
N TRP A 729 -3.75 -21.57 38.27
CA TRP A 729 -4.19 -22.95 38.24
C TRP A 729 -3.35 -23.85 37.34
N ALA A 730 -2.46 -23.31 36.50
CA ALA A 730 -1.53 -24.10 35.69
C ALA A 730 -0.26 -24.50 36.47
N LEU A 731 0.14 -23.69 37.45
CA LEU A 731 1.33 -23.93 38.26
C LEU A 731 1.36 -25.36 38.86
N LYS A 732 2.44 -26.08 38.55
CA LYS A 732 2.72 -27.45 39.02
C LYS A 732 1.61 -28.46 38.69
N LYS A 733 0.91 -28.25 37.59
CA LYS A 733 -0.07 -29.20 37.03
C LYS A 733 0.56 -30.17 36.06
N THR A 734 -0.30 -30.92 35.36
CA THR A 734 0.08 -31.86 34.31
C THR A 734 -0.30 -31.29 32.96
N ALA A 735 0.55 -31.53 31.98
CA ALA A 735 0.26 -31.27 30.58
C ALA A 735 0.75 -32.42 29.70
N VAL A 736 0.23 -32.47 28.49
CA VAL A 736 0.65 -33.39 27.43
C VAL A 736 0.67 -32.62 26.11
N ASP A 737 1.48 -33.04 25.15
CA ASP A 737 1.51 -32.45 23.82
C ASP A 737 1.45 -33.52 22.73
N LYS A 738 1.16 -33.10 21.49
CA LYS A 738 1.09 -34.03 20.34
C LYS A 738 2.41 -34.76 20.09
N ALA A 739 3.53 -34.11 20.39
CA ALA A 739 4.87 -34.64 20.17
C ALA A 739 5.29 -35.72 21.18
N ASN A 740 4.52 -35.94 22.25
CA ASN A 740 4.91 -36.78 23.39
C ASN A 740 6.27 -36.37 23.97
N SER A 741 6.45 -35.07 24.18
CA SER A 741 7.65 -34.47 24.75
C SER A 741 8.06 -35.09 26.08
N SER A 742 9.35 -34.98 26.41
CA SER A 742 9.85 -35.44 27.72
C SER A 742 9.17 -34.69 28.87
N GLY A 743 9.02 -35.36 30.01
CA GLY A 743 8.43 -34.75 31.20
C GLY A 743 9.16 -33.49 31.66
N ALA A 744 10.48 -33.38 31.43
CA ALA A 744 11.25 -32.17 31.72
C ALA A 744 10.86 -31.00 30.81
N ASN A 745 10.68 -31.23 29.50
CA ASN A 745 10.23 -30.20 28.57
C ASN A 745 8.82 -29.68 28.95
N ILE A 746 7.91 -30.59 29.27
CA ILE A 746 6.54 -30.24 29.68
C ILE A 746 6.52 -29.51 31.03
N ALA A 747 7.34 -29.94 32.00
CA ALA A 747 7.40 -29.31 33.32
C ALA A 747 7.79 -27.83 33.25
N ASN A 748 8.66 -27.45 32.31
CA ASN A 748 9.07 -26.06 32.09
C ASN A 748 7.90 -25.15 31.69
N LEU A 749 6.81 -25.68 31.12
CA LEU A 749 5.62 -24.88 30.81
C LEU A 749 4.86 -24.43 32.08
N LEU A 750 5.01 -25.18 33.18
CA LEU A 750 4.14 -25.14 34.36
C LEU A 750 4.89 -24.88 35.67
N ASP A 751 6.19 -24.58 35.64
CA ASP A 751 7.03 -24.43 36.84
C ASP A 751 7.01 -23.00 37.42
N GLY A 752 6.61 -22.01 36.61
CA GLY A 752 6.61 -20.59 36.97
C GLY A 752 7.99 -19.94 36.93
N ASP A 753 9.02 -20.60 36.37
CA ASP A 753 10.36 -20.04 36.21
C ASP A 753 10.53 -19.46 34.80
N PRO A 754 10.61 -18.12 34.63
CA PRO A 754 10.72 -17.51 33.31
C PRO A 754 12.06 -17.81 32.60
N LYS A 755 12.99 -18.54 33.22
CA LYS A 755 14.28 -18.93 32.65
C LYS A 755 14.28 -20.33 32.04
N THR A 756 13.26 -21.13 32.31
CA THR A 756 13.07 -22.44 31.68
C THR A 756 12.12 -22.29 30.49
N PHE A 757 12.09 -23.28 29.61
CA PHE A 757 11.27 -23.20 28.40
C PHE A 757 10.69 -24.53 27.97
N TYR A 758 9.44 -24.49 27.56
CA TYR A 758 8.79 -25.52 26.79
C TYR A 758 9.06 -25.32 25.30
N GLU A 759 9.62 -26.34 24.65
CA GLU A 759 9.75 -26.42 23.20
C GLU A 759 8.54 -27.13 22.60
N ALA A 760 7.79 -26.40 21.79
CA ALA A 760 6.58 -26.85 21.14
C ALA A 760 6.86 -27.42 19.74
N GLY A 761 6.04 -28.39 19.33
CA GLY A 761 6.09 -29.00 18.00
C GLY A 761 5.97 -27.99 16.84
N GLY A 762 6.42 -28.41 15.65
CA GLY A 762 6.54 -27.54 14.48
C GLY A 762 5.50 -27.73 13.38
N GLU A 763 4.64 -28.74 13.47
CA GLU A 763 3.66 -29.04 12.44
C GLU A 763 2.37 -28.23 12.63
N VAL A 764 1.69 -27.92 11.54
CA VAL A 764 0.32 -27.39 11.60
C VAL A 764 -0.56 -28.42 12.33
N GLY A 765 -1.33 -27.96 13.31
CA GLY A 765 -2.14 -28.82 14.16
C GLY A 765 -1.38 -29.46 15.32
N ASP A 766 -0.08 -29.17 15.51
CA ASP A 766 0.58 -29.46 16.79
C ASP A 766 -0.13 -28.73 17.93
N TRP A 767 -0.18 -29.39 19.08
CA TRP A 767 -0.90 -28.86 20.23
C TRP A 767 -0.23 -29.25 21.55
N VAL A 768 -0.45 -28.41 22.55
CA VAL A 768 -0.15 -28.68 23.97
C VAL A 768 -1.43 -28.51 24.78
N GLU A 769 -1.64 -29.38 25.76
CA GLU A 769 -2.82 -29.41 26.60
C GLU A 769 -2.47 -29.43 28.07
N VAL A 770 -3.03 -28.50 28.83
CA VAL A 770 -2.88 -28.38 30.28
C VAL A 770 -4.15 -28.87 30.97
N ASP A 771 -3.98 -29.77 31.95
CA ASP A 771 -5.05 -30.21 32.84
C ASP A 771 -4.92 -29.52 34.21
N ILE A 772 -5.85 -28.61 34.52
CA ILE A 772 -5.83 -27.87 35.80
C ILE A 772 -6.45 -28.64 36.98
N GLY A 773 -6.92 -29.86 36.73
CA GLY A 773 -7.34 -30.87 37.70
C GLY A 773 -8.86 -30.97 37.93
N ARG A 774 -9.62 -29.88 37.73
CA ARG A 774 -11.09 -29.88 37.80
C ARG A 774 -11.67 -28.71 37.01
N ASP A 775 -12.97 -28.76 36.76
CA ASP A 775 -13.69 -27.71 36.06
C ASP A 775 -13.71 -26.39 36.85
N ARG A 776 -13.38 -25.30 36.16
CA ARG A 776 -13.27 -23.94 36.73
C ARG A 776 -13.76 -22.91 35.71
N PRO A 777 -14.35 -21.78 36.16
CA PRO A 777 -14.72 -20.69 35.27
C PRO A 777 -13.46 -19.90 34.85
N ILE A 778 -12.86 -20.26 33.72
CA ILE A 778 -11.60 -19.66 33.26
C ILE A 778 -11.87 -18.29 32.66
N GLY A 779 -11.20 -17.25 33.17
CA GLY A 779 -11.33 -15.86 32.70
C GLY A 779 -10.04 -15.24 32.16
N GLU A 780 -8.88 -15.81 32.44
CA GLU A 780 -7.60 -15.40 31.85
C GLU A 780 -6.72 -16.62 31.57
N ILE A 781 -6.12 -16.64 30.38
CA ILE A 781 -4.99 -17.50 30.03
C ILE A 781 -3.87 -16.58 29.59
N ARG A 782 -2.72 -16.62 30.26
CA ARG A 782 -1.58 -15.74 29.99
C ARG A 782 -0.41 -16.58 29.53
N LEU A 783 0.19 -16.19 28.41
CA LEU A 783 1.41 -16.82 27.89
C LEU A 783 2.61 -15.95 28.23
N VAL A 784 3.67 -16.57 28.73
CA VAL A 784 4.89 -15.91 29.21
C VAL A 784 6.07 -16.27 28.31
N MET A 785 6.88 -15.26 28.00
CA MET A 785 8.09 -15.36 27.18
C MET A 785 9.24 -14.61 27.84
N THR A 786 10.45 -15.08 27.58
CA THR A 786 11.70 -14.43 27.99
C THR A 786 12.73 -14.62 26.87
N SER A 787 13.70 -13.72 26.73
CA SER A 787 14.76 -13.73 25.72
C SER A 787 14.29 -13.55 24.27
N ASP A 788 13.98 -14.64 23.57
CA ASP A 788 13.43 -14.60 22.20
C ASP A 788 11.90 -14.55 22.22
N HIS A 789 11.36 -13.34 22.33
CA HIS A 789 9.94 -13.08 22.43
C HIS A 789 9.11 -13.53 21.23
N ASN A 790 9.72 -13.74 20.06
CA ASN A 790 9.04 -14.15 18.84
C ASN A 790 9.10 -15.66 18.60
N ALA A 791 9.72 -16.42 19.49
CA ALA A 791 9.97 -17.85 19.29
C ALA A 791 8.72 -18.76 19.41
N PHE A 792 7.52 -18.24 19.67
CA PHE A 792 6.30 -19.06 19.71
C PHE A 792 5.60 -19.14 18.35
N TRP A 793 4.57 -19.97 18.24
CA TRP A 793 3.77 -20.12 17.03
C TRP A 793 3.18 -18.79 16.58
N ARG A 794 3.30 -18.48 15.28
CA ARG A 794 2.80 -17.22 14.71
C ARG A 794 1.28 -17.11 14.82
N GLN A 795 0.58 -18.22 14.58
CA GLN A 795 -0.87 -18.33 14.70
C GLN A 795 -1.26 -19.52 15.55
N PHE A 796 -2.21 -19.34 16.46
CA PHE A 796 -2.74 -20.44 17.27
C PHE A 796 -4.14 -20.16 17.80
N GLU A 797 -4.80 -21.24 18.22
CA GLU A 797 -6.08 -21.19 18.92
C GLU A 797 -5.94 -21.73 20.33
N ILE A 798 -6.70 -21.14 21.26
CA ILE A 798 -6.86 -21.64 22.61
C ILE A 798 -8.27 -22.22 22.73
N MET A 799 -8.34 -23.52 23.01
CA MET A 799 -9.56 -24.30 23.14
C MET A 799 -9.77 -24.73 24.58
N LEU A 800 -11.02 -24.73 25.03
CA LEU A 800 -11.42 -25.10 26.38
C LEU A 800 -12.49 -26.19 26.37
N TYR A 801 -12.36 -27.15 27.28
CA TYR A 801 -13.39 -28.15 27.53
C TYR A 801 -13.29 -28.73 28.95
N GLY A 802 -14.41 -29.28 29.42
CA GLY A 802 -14.58 -29.75 30.79
C GLY A 802 -14.44 -31.26 30.97
N THR A 803 -14.64 -31.70 32.21
CA THR A 803 -14.64 -33.12 32.56
C THR A 803 -15.73 -33.88 31.79
N GLY A 804 -15.34 -34.96 31.12
CA GLY A 804 -16.26 -35.81 30.34
C GLY A 804 -16.60 -35.26 28.95
N GLN A 805 -16.10 -34.08 28.57
CA GLN A 805 -16.20 -33.57 27.20
C GLN A 805 -15.04 -34.07 26.34
N THR A 806 -15.33 -34.23 25.06
CA THR A 806 -14.36 -34.58 24.03
C THR A 806 -13.78 -33.33 23.35
N LEU A 807 -12.69 -33.49 22.59
CA LEU A 807 -12.13 -32.39 21.79
C LEU A 807 -13.13 -31.85 20.75
N ALA A 808 -14.05 -32.70 20.25
CA ALA A 808 -15.10 -32.28 19.33
C ALA A 808 -16.12 -31.32 19.98
N GLU A 809 -16.21 -31.33 21.31
CA GLU A 809 -17.07 -30.45 22.10
C GLU A 809 -16.30 -29.23 22.65
N ALA A 810 -15.00 -29.14 22.37
CA ALA A 810 -14.18 -28.04 22.84
C ALA A 810 -14.60 -26.72 22.20
N LYS A 811 -14.66 -25.69 23.04
CA LYS A 811 -15.04 -24.34 22.63
C LYS A 811 -13.80 -23.48 22.43
N LYS A 812 -13.82 -22.68 21.37
CA LYS A 812 -12.78 -21.67 21.15
C LYS A 812 -12.89 -20.61 22.23
N TYR A 813 -11.79 -20.37 22.93
CA TYR A 813 -11.67 -19.34 23.95
C TYR A 813 -10.98 -18.09 23.40
N ALA A 814 -9.91 -18.27 22.63
CA ALA A 814 -9.19 -17.19 21.96
C ALA A 814 -8.52 -17.65 20.67
N TYR A 815 -8.22 -16.68 19.80
CA TYR A 815 -7.43 -16.84 18.58
C TYR A 815 -6.31 -15.79 18.58
N GLU A 816 -5.11 -16.21 18.20
CA GLU A 816 -3.98 -15.33 17.91
C GLU A 816 -3.62 -15.45 16.43
N GLY A 817 -3.70 -14.33 15.72
CA GLY A 817 -3.45 -14.24 14.28
C GLY A 817 -2.03 -13.80 13.92
N ASN A 818 -1.32 -13.18 14.86
CA ASN A 818 0.03 -12.68 14.65
C ASN A 818 0.76 -12.46 15.98
N TRP A 819 1.30 -13.54 16.54
CA TRP A 819 2.06 -13.52 17.79
C TRP A 819 3.18 -12.46 17.84
N PRO A 820 4.04 -12.30 16.80
CA PRO A 820 5.04 -11.23 16.78
C PRO A 820 4.45 -9.83 16.99
N SER A 821 3.23 -9.58 16.50
CA SER A 821 2.54 -8.32 16.73
C SER A 821 2.01 -8.22 18.15
N ALA A 822 1.31 -9.23 18.64
CA ALA A 822 0.78 -9.24 20.02
C ALA A 822 1.89 -9.05 21.06
N ILE A 823 3.02 -9.74 20.93
CA ILE A 823 4.15 -9.61 21.86
C ILE A 823 4.92 -8.29 21.67
N SER A 824 4.81 -7.62 20.52
CA SER A 824 5.44 -6.31 20.28
C SER A 824 4.57 -5.11 20.64
N GLN A 825 3.24 -5.26 20.69
CA GLN A 825 2.30 -4.14 20.84
C GLN A 825 1.40 -4.27 22.08
N ASP A 826 0.87 -5.48 22.34
CA ASP A 826 -0.18 -5.75 23.36
C ASP A 826 0.34 -6.41 24.65
N ARG A 827 1.65 -6.60 24.76
CA ARG A 827 2.29 -7.25 25.91
C ARG A 827 2.19 -6.46 27.21
N ASP A 828 2.31 -7.18 28.31
CA ASP A 828 2.77 -6.65 29.59
C ASP A 828 4.27 -6.99 29.76
N ILE A 829 5.08 -6.04 30.22
CA ILE A 829 6.48 -6.28 30.62
C ILE A 829 6.57 -6.38 32.14
N SER A 830 7.28 -7.38 32.65
CA SER A 830 7.54 -7.53 34.08
C SER A 830 8.35 -6.36 34.61
N LYS A 831 7.98 -5.90 35.81
CA LYS A 831 8.71 -4.85 36.51
C LYS A 831 10.05 -5.35 37.05
N ALA A 832 10.12 -6.61 37.47
CA ALA A 832 11.31 -7.19 38.07
C ALA A 832 12.37 -7.55 37.02
N ASP A 833 11.93 -7.85 35.80
CA ASP A 833 12.81 -8.23 34.69
C ASP A 833 12.16 -7.81 33.36
N ALA A 834 12.75 -6.82 32.70
CA ALA A 834 12.20 -6.28 31.44
C ALA A 834 12.29 -7.26 30.27
N ASP A 835 13.05 -8.34 30.42
CA ASP A 835 13.10 -9.45 29.46
C ASP A 835 11.92 -10.41 29.62
N VAL A 836 11.19 -10.37 30.73
CA VAL A 836 9.98 -11.20 30.90
C VAL A 836 8.76 -10.45 30.38
N ARG A 837 8.12 -11.01 29.37
CA ARG A 837 6.95 -10.46 28.68
C ARG A 837 5.80 -11.44 28.73
N SER A 838 4.58 -10.92 28.76
CA SER A 838 3.39 -11.76 28.71
C SER A 838 2.29 -11.18 27.85
N VAL A 839 1.49 -12.05 27.25
CA VAL A 839 0.24 -11.69 26.56
C VAL A 839 -0.89 -12.43 27.26
N ALA A 840 -1.85 -11.68 27.78
CA ALA A 840 -3.05 -12.23 28.38
C ALA A 840 -4.13 -12.44 27.31
N TYR A 841 -4.93 -13.50 27.47
CA TYR A 841 -6.12 -13.78 26.69
C TYR A 841 -7.31 -13.85 27.66
N ARG A 842 -8.18 -12.85 27.60
CA ARG A 842 -9.38 -12.76 28.44
C ARG A 842 -10.62 -12.74 27.58
N ALA A 843 -11.66 -13.41 28.05
CA ALA A 843 -12.95 -13.52 27.39
C ALA A 843 -14.05 -13.76 28.45
N ARG A 844 -15.31 -13.90 28.03
CA ARG A 844 -16.35 -14.41 28.93
C ARG A 844 -15.93 -15.73 29.59
N PRO A 845 -16.16 -15.90 30.90
CA PRO A 845 -15.71 -17.10 31.60
C PRO A 845 -16.32 -18.36 31.01
N GLN A 846 -15.47 -19.35 30.73
CA GLN A 846 -15.91 -20.67 30.28
C GLN A 846 -15.52 -21.71 31.32
N THR A 847 -16.48 -22.51 31.76
CA THR A 847 -16.21 -23.62 32.69
C THR A 847 -15.45 -24.72 31.98
N ALA A 848 -14.19 -24.95 32.36
CA ALA A 848 -13.32 -25.92 31.73
C ALA A 848 -12.29 -26.49 32.70
N ARG A 849 -11.73 -27.65 32.34
CA ARG A 849 -10.61 -28.31 33.01
C ARG A 849 -9.37 -28.38 32.11
N PHE A 850 -9.60 -28.60 30.83
CA PHE A 850 -8.55 -28.77 29.84
C PHE A 850 -8.39 -27.50 29.01
N ILE A 851 -7.14 -27.03 28.89
CA ILE A 851 -6.75 -25.92 28.04
C ILE A 851 -5.84 -26.46 26.95
N ARG A 852 -6.28 -26.39 25.69
CA ARG A 852 -5.47 -26.84 24.55
C ARG A 852 -5.09 -25.66 23.66
N ILE A 853 -3.79 -25.48 23.42
CA ILE A 853 -3.26 -24.50 22.46
C ILE A 853 -2.90 -25.26 21.17
N ILE A 854 -3.41 -24.81 20.02
CA ILE A 854 -3.25 -25.51 18.73
C ILE A 854 -2.54 -24.59 17.73
N ASN A 855 -1.41 -25.05 17.18
CA ASN A 855 -0.65 -24.40 16.13
C ASN A 855 -1.46 -24.31 14.82
N ARG A 856 -1.64 -23.11 14.28
CA ARG A 856 -2.33 -22.87 13.01
C ARG A 856 -1.39 -22.47 11.87
N SER A 857 -0.17 -22.02 12.18
CA SER A 857 0.80 -21.55 11.18
C SER A 857 1.90 -22.56 10.83
N GLY A 858 2.11 -23.57 11.66
CA GLY A 858 3.34 -24.38 11.63
C GLY A 858 4.53 -23.62 12.21
N GLY A 859 5.72 -24.21 12.09
CA GLY A 859 6.96 -23.72 12.71
C GLY A 859 7.08 -24.12 14.17
N ARG A 860 8.31 -24.40 14.63
CA ARG A 860 8.57 -24.73 16.05
C ARG A 860 8.24 -23.53 16.95
N GLY A 861 7.81 -23.82 18.17
CA GLY A 861 7.46 -22.82 19.16
C GLY A 861 8.30 -22.95 20.43
N LYS A 862 8.42 -21.87 21.20
CA LYS A 862 9.02 -21.87 22.53
C LYS A 862 8.19 -20.97 23.44
N LEU A 863 7.88 -21.42 24.66
CA LEU A 863 7.21 -20.64 25.71
C LEU A 863 7.99 -20.76 27.02
N ALA A 864 8.05 -19.67 27.78
CA ALA A 864 8.60 -19.69 29.14
C ALA A 864 7.57 -20.15 30.18
N GLY A 865 6.28 -20.02 29.89
CA GLY A 865 5.24 -20.52 30.79
C GLY A 865 3.82 -20.17 30.36
N ILE A 866 2.86 -20.77 31.06
CA ILE A 866 1.43 -20.45 30.98
C ILE A 866 0.86 -20.22 32.37
N GLU A 867 0.05 -19.19 32.53
CA GLU A 867 -0.75 -18.96 33.73
C GLU A 867 -2.25 -19.04 33.39
N VAL A 868 -3.04 -19.68 34.26
CA VAL A 868 -4.49 -19.86 34.09
C VAL A 868 -5.21 -19.35 35.32
N ARG A 869 -6.08 -18.35 35.16
CA ARG A 869 -6.81 -17.73 36.28
C ARG A 869 -8.31 -17.94 36.12
N GLU A 870 -8.95 -18.32 37.22
CA GLU A 870 -10.42 -18.44 37.30
C GLU A 870 -11.05 -17.11 37.72
N THR A 871 -12.33 -16.92 37.41
CA THR A 871 -13.10 -15.78 37.90
C THR A 871 -13.76 -16.05 39.24
N GLU A 872 -14.26 -14.99 39.87
CA GLU A 872 -15.28 -15.11 40.92
C GLU A 872 -16.56 -15.80 40.39
N ALA A 873 -17.35 -16.35 41.33
CA ALA A 873 -18.63 -16.98 41.00
C ALA A 873 -19.62 -15.93 40.45
N GLU A 874 -20.67 -16.39 39.75
CA GLU A 874 -21.80 -15.48 39.50
C GLU A 874 -22.36 -14.98 40.82
N PRO A 875 -22.58 -13.66 40.98
CA PRO A 875 -23.24 -13.11 42.16
C PRO A 875 -24.67 -13.64 42.32
#